data_AF-A0A7X7KMD8-F1
#
_entry.id   AF-A0A7X7KMD8-F1
#
_cell.length_a   1.000
_cell.length_b   1.000
_cell.length_c   1.000
_cell.angle_alpha   90.00
_cell.angle_beta   90.00
_cell.angle_gamma   90.00
#
_symmetry.space_group_name_H-M   'P 1'
#
loop_
_entity.id
_entity.type
_entity.pdbx_description
1 polymer ?
#
loop_
_entity_poly.entity_id
_entity_poly.type
_entity_poly.pdbx_seq_one_letter_code
_entity_poly.pdbx_strand_id
1 'polypeptide(L)'
;MDEQTLTFYRANSRHMATAYDACEGGVSRYFPLAFLPGSRVLDIGCGSGRDAAILLSQGFDARGIDPCREFIEHARVAHPLLADRVGVGQLPDLDGIDDGAVDGVLCSAVLMHLPEERMFDAAFGIRRVLRPGGRLLLSLPTDGTIDPVTRRDAAGRLFSDLTPERCQLLFERLGFRLSQRWSSPDALGRPQRQWTTMLLDLQSGDGTRSIDRIERVLNRDRKVATYKLALFRALADLAMASGRLAVWRGDGRVVVPVAAVAEKWVEYYWPLCASERFIPQIQAEKPGSAHQRLAFRALLTELAASYGGSTGLARYTIDARSGHLSDEAHALSGRLLATVCKTIQCGPVTHAGGAGTEATVFAYDSSTRGIVMDADLWRELTLMGPWIRDATILRWAELTERLSKGALKPSEVIDLLLVDPLPERSCDTARALYEAMPGKECVWTCQRLDGRQFEVDHVIPFVLWRNNDLWNLLPATRAANNGKRDRLPTRRLLYRQRDRVIGYWEALRGAYPPRFEREACHFGGAAVFSGGNWQGRLFEALAEAVEVTAVQRGVERWQPGVTAPAVDLERAAAAVAGPADRPAEAAPAGPVVVEDPPVRERYVTWVPFYTVEAAAGQFGLDQPTTSDEPSLWVEIRGHRLSKDMFALRVVGHSMEPRIPDGSICLFRGGDALAGSRQDRILLVQRQDLCDPETGASYTVKVYSSTKTVDPDTGAWEHERITLRPLNRAFEPIVLDATATDQLRVLGEFVGTMP
;
A
#
# COMPACT_ATOMS: atom_id res chain seq x y z
N MET A 1 -27.80 11.63 -26.97
CA MET A 1 -28.05 13.00 -26.45
C MET A 1 -29.55 13.21 -26.27
N ASP A 2 -29.99 14.02 -25.30
CA ASP A 2 -31.41 14.40 -25.19
C ASP A 2 -31.90 15.26 -26.38
N GLU A 3 -33.15 15.07 -26.82
CA GLU A 3 -33.66 15.65 -28.08
C GLU A 3 -33.76 17.18 -28.04
N GLN A 4 -34.14 17.77 -26.89
CA GLN A 4 -34.20 19.23 -26.75
C GLN A 4 -32.80 19.85 -26.82
N THR A 5 -31.80 19.19 -26.24
CA THR A 5 -30.40 19.59 -26.32
C THR A 5 -29.87 19.51 -27.75
N LEU A 6 -30.21 18.43 -28.47
CA LEU A 6 -29.82 18.25 -29.87
C LEU A 6 -30.48 19.31 -30.78
N THR A 7 -31.75 19.64 -30.53
CA THR A 7 -32.47 20.70 -31.25
C THR A 7 -31.77 22.05 -31.11
N PHE A 8 -31.30 22.39 -29.90
CA PHE A 8 -30.51 23.60 -29.68
C PHE A 8 -29.23 23.60 -30.53
N TYR A 9 -28.46 22.51 -30.53
CA TYR A 9 -27.21 22.43 -31.29
C TYR A 9 -27.43 22.47 -32.80
N ARG A 10 -28.47 21.84 -33.34
CA ARG A 10 -28.84 21.95 -34.76
C ARG A 10 -29.11 23.39 -35.16
N ALA A 11 -29.96 24.09 -34.39
CA ALA A 11 -30.37 25.46 -34.65
C ALA A 11 -29.22 26.47 -34.55
N ASN A 12 -28.20 26.19 -33.72
CA ASN A 12 -27.09 27.10 -33.43
C ASN A 12 -25.73 26.61 -33.96
N SER A 13 -25.72 25.54 -34.77
CA SER A 13 -24.52 24.81 -35.21
C SER A 13 -23.45 25.72 -35.79
N ARG A 14 -23.80 26.61 -36.74
CA ARG A 14 -22.85 27.56 -37.34
C ARG A 14 -22.19 28.48 -36.32
N HIS A 15 -22.98 29.10 -35.44
CA HIS A 15 -22.46 30.03 -34.44
C HIS A 15 -21.58 29.31 -33.40
N MET A 16 -22.03 28.14 -32.94
CA MET A 16 -21.26 27.32 -32.01
C MET A 16 -19.97 26.80 -32.63
N ALA A 17 -20.00 26.36 -33.89
CA ALA A 17 -18.81 25.87 -34.57
C ALA A 17 -17.75 26.96 -34.71
N THR A 18 -18.13 28.18 -35.14
CA THR A 18 -17.21 29.32 -35.17
C THR A 18 -16.61 29.61 -33.78
N ALA A 19 -17.43 29.57 -32.72
CA ALA A 19 -16.95 29.82 -31.36
C ALA A 19 -16.00 28.72 -30.87
N TYR A 20 -16.27 27.46 -31.21
CA TYR A 20 -15.41 26.33 -30.87
C TYR A 20 -14.08 26.41 -31.61
N ASP A 21 -14.11 26.66 -32.92
CA ASP A 21 -12.91 26.78 -33.76
C ASP A 21 -11.99 27.94 -33.32
N ALA A 22 -12.59 29.05 -32.86
CA ALA A 22 -11.87 30.22 -32.35
C ALA A 22 -11.32 30.03 -30.92
N CYS A 23 -11.72 28.96 -30.22
CA CYS A 23 -11.26 28.71 -28.86
C CYS A 23 -9.76 28.36 -28.86
N GLU A 24 -8.99 28.95 -27.95
CA GLU A 24 -7.59 28.60 -27.70
C GLU A 24 -7.48 27.75 -26.42
N GLY A 25 -6.77 26.62 -26.47
CA GLY A 25 -6.59 25.71 -25.33
C GLY A 25 -7.76 24.73 -25.10
N GLY A 26 -8.16 24.55 -23.84
CA GLY A 26 -9.16 23.54 -23.45
C GLY A 26 -8.53 22.18 -23.12
N VAL A 27 -9.14 21.09 -23.59
CA VAL A 27 -8.64 19.72 -23.38
C VAL A 27 -7.42 19.37 -24.24
N SER A 28 -7.19 20.12 -25.33
CA SER A 28 -6.14 19.84 -26.32
C SER A 28 -4.72 19.85 -25.78
N ARG A 29 -4.45 20.62 -24.71
CA ARG A 29 -3.15 20.63 -24.01
C ARG A 29 -2.80 19.28 -23.36
N TYR A 30 -3.80 18.43 -23.11
CA TYR A 30 -3.60 17.15 -22.45
C TYR A 30 -3.39 16.00 -23.46
N PHE A 31 -3.58 16.21 -24.77
CA PHE A 31 -3.50 15.12 -25.75
C PHE A 31 -2.15 14.38 -25.76
N PRO A 32 -0.98 15.06 -25.73
CA PRO A 32 0.32 14.37 -25.71
C PRO A 32 0.57 13.56 -24.43
N LEU A 33 -0.09 13.93 -23.33
CA LEU A 33 -0.03 13.21 -22.06
C LEU A 33 -1.05 12.06 -22.03
N ALA A 34 -2.23 12.30 -22.60
CA ALA A 34 -3.35 11.38 -22.63
C ALA A 34 -3.09 10.21 -23.57
N PHE A 35 -2.55 10.43 -24.76
CA PHE A 35 -2.42 9.39 -25.79
C PHE A 35 -0.97 9.24 -26.26
N LEU A 36 -0.59 8.00 -26.59
CA LEU A 36 0.74 7.72 -27.16
C LEU A 36 0.78 8.17 -28.63
N PRO A 37 1.91 8.69 -29.15
CA PRO A 37 2.03 9.06 -30.56
C PRO A 37 1.57 7.94 -31.50
N GLY A 38 0.82 8.29 -32.54
CA GLY A 38 0.25 7.32 -33.50
C GLY A 38 -0.98 6.54 -32.99
N SER A 39 -1.46 6.79 -31.76
CA SER A 39 -2.68 6.15 -31.25
C SER A 39 -3.90 6.46 -32.12
N ARG A 40 -4.77 5.47 -32.31
CA ARG A 40 -6.11 5.62 -32.88
C ARG A 40 -7.03 6.23 -31.83
N VAL A 41 -7.48 7.46 -32.05
CA VAL A 41 -8.30 8.21 -31.09
C VAL A 41 -9.68 8.48 -31.67
N LEU A 42 -10.73 8.12 -30.93
CA LEU A 42 -12.10 8.47 -31.24
C LEU A 42 -12.54 9.70 -30.43
N ASP A 43 -12.89 10.78 -31.11
CA ASP A 43 -13.50 11.96 -30.53
C ASP A 43 -15.03 11.84 -30.57
N ILE A 44 -15.63 11.56 -29.42
CA ILE A 44 -17.08 11.40 -29.25
C ILE A 44 -17.66 12.76 -28.89
N GLY A 45 -18.64 13.23 -29.68
CA GLY A 45 -19.19 14.58 -29.60
C GLY A 45 -18.22 15.64 -30.16
N CYS A 46 -17.64 15.35 -31.33
CA CYS A 46 -16.55 16.14 -31.91
C CYS A 46 -16.93 17.58 -32.30
N GLY A 47 -18.22 17.93 -32.31
CA GLY A 47 -18.70 19.28 -32.61
C GLY A 47 -18.14 19.81 -33.94
N SER A 48 -17.44 20.95 -33.91
CA SER A 48 -16.86 21.55 -35.11
C SER A 48 -15.71 20.74 -35.74
N GLY A 49 -15.22 19.70 -35.07
CA GLY A 49 -14.07 18.90 -35.50
C GLY A 49 -12.72 19.47 -35.06
N ARG A 50 -12.69 20.60 -34.32
CA ARG A 50 -11.47 21.26 -33.85
C ARG A 50 -10.50 20.29 -33.14
N ASP A 51 -10.99 19.57 -32.13
CA ASP A 51 -10.13 18.75 -31.28
C ASP A 51 -9.60 17.52 -32.04
N ALA A 52 -10.44 16.88 -32.87
CA ALA A 52 -10.02 15.85 -33.82
C ALA A 52 -8.96 16.36 -34.82
N ALA A 53 -9.08 17.61 -35.31
CA ALA A 53 -8.10 18.20 -36.21
C ALA A 53 -6.76 18.47 -35.49
N ILE A 54 -6.80 18.94 -34.24
CA ILE A 54 -5.61 19.11 -33.41
C ILE A 54 -4.91 17.77 -33.18
N LEU A 55 -5.66 16.72 -32.84
CA LEU A 55 -5.10 15.36 -32.69
C LEU A 55 -4.40 14.90 -33.97
N LEU A 56 -5.00 15.07 -35.15
CA LEU A 56 -4.34 14.77 -36.43
C LEU A 56 -3.05 15.57 -36.62
N SER A 57 -3.07 16.87 -36.31
CA SER A 57 -1.88 17.74 -36.45
C SER A 57 -0.73 17.35 -35.52
N GLN A 58 -1.04 16.68 -34.40
CA GLN A 58 -0.06 16.17 -33.42
C GLN A 58 0.41 14.74 -33.73
N GLY A 59 -0.03 14.14 -34.84
CA GLY A 59 0.40 12.80 -35.29
C GLY A 59 -0.40 11.63 -34.71
N PHE A 60 -1.60 11.87 -34.19
CA PHE A 60 -2.54 10.80 -33.81
C PHE A 60 -3.40 10.39 -35.02
N ASP A 61 -3.89 9.14 -35.02
CA ASP A 61 -4.89 8.68 -36.01
C ASP A 61 -6.30 8.96 -35.48
N ALA A 62 -6.76 10.21 -35.60
CA ALA A 62 -8.02 10.65 -35.02
C ALA A 62 -9.21 10.52 -35.97
N ARG A 63 -10.38 10.20 -35.41
CA ARG A 63 -11.71 10.20 -36.04
C ARG A 63 -12.72 10.83 -35.10
N GLY A 64 -13.75 11.47 -35.64
CA GLY A 64 -14.78 12.15 -34.84
C GLY A 64 -16.20 11.66 -35.14
N ILE A 65 -17.05 11.63 -34.11
CA ILE A 65 -18.49 11.42 -34.29
C ILE A 65 -19.30 12.47 -33.52
N ASP A 66 -20.45 12.86 -34.08
CA ASP A 66 -21.39 13.78 -33.42
C ASP A 66 -22.84 13.48 -33.85
N PRO A 67 -23.86 13.58 -32.96
CA PRO A 67 -25.26 13.42 -33.36
C PRO A 67 -25.79 14.54 -34.28
N CYS A 68 -25.15 15.72 -34.27
CA CYS A 68 -25.56 16.88 -35.05
C CYS A 68 -24.93 16.81 -36.46
N ARG A 69 -25.74 16.54 -37.49
CA ARG A 69 -25.28 16.42 -38.88
C ARG A 69 -24.64 17.71 -39.37
N GLU A 70 -25.18 18.85 -38.96
CA GLU A 70 -24.73 20.18 -39.33
C GLU A 70 -23.30 20.46 -38.81
N PHE A 71 -22.95 19.91 -37.64
CA PHE A 71 -21.57 19.95 -37.14
C PHE A 71 -20.63 19.10 -37.98
N ILE A 72 -21.05 17.90 -38.37
CA ILE A 72 -20.27 17.02 -39.26
C ILE A 72 -20.02 17.68 -40.62
N GLU A 73 -21.04 18.30 -41.21
CA GLU A 73 -20.90 19.04 -42.48
C GLU A 73 -19.94 20.22 -42.35
N HIS A 74 -20.01 20.98 -41.25
CA HIS A 74 -19.06 22.05 -40.95
C HIS A 74 -17.64 21.51 -40.80
N ALA A 75 -17.44 20.46 -40.00
CA ALA A 75 -16.13 19.86 -39.74
C ALA A 75 -15.43 19.40 -41.02
N ARG A 76 -16.17 18.80 -41.97
CA ARG A 76 -15.63 18.37 -43.27
C ARG A 76 -15.12 19.53 -44.13
N VAL A 77 -15.80 20.67 -44.04
CA VAL A 77 -15.43 21.87 -44.81
C VAL A 77 -14.29 22.64 -44.12
N ALA A 78 -14.37 22.83 -42.81
CA ALA A 78 -13.40 23.59 -42.03
C ALA A 78 -12.06 22.84 -41.87
N HIS A 79 -12.09 21.50 -41.85
CA HIS A 79 -10.93 20.65 -41.65
C HIS A 79 -10.86 19.57 -42.73
N PRO A 80 -10.28 19.85 -43.92
CA PRO A 80 -10.25 18.90 -45.04
C PRO A 80 -9.61 17.55 -44.71
N LEU A 81 -8.65 17.50 -43.78
CA LEU A 81 -8.03 16.25 -43.30
C LEU A 81 -9.02 15.34 -42.56
N LEU A 82 -10.13 15.89 -42.06
CA LEU A 82 -11.20 15.16 -41.39
C LEU A 82 -12.32 14.71 -42.34
N ALA A 83 -12.31 15.09 -43.62
CA ALA A 83 -13.43 14.88 -44.55
C ALA A 83 -14.01 13.45 -44.52
N ASP A 84 -13.12 12.45 -44.53
CA ASP A 84 -13.46 11.01 -44.50
C ASP A 84 -13.31 10.37 -43.10
N ARG A 85 -13.09 11.19 -42.06
CA ARG A 85 -12.81 10.77 -40.68
C ARG A 85 -13.85 11.22 -39.68
N VAL A 86 -14.84 12.01 -40.11
CA VAL A 86 -15.97 12.42 -39.28
C VAL A 86 -17.30 11.84 -39.79
N GLY A 87 -18.14 11.42 -38.85
CA GLY A 87 -19.41 10.77 -39.13
C GLY A 87 -20.50 11.08 -38.11
N VAL A 88 -21.75 10.78 -38.46
CA VAL A 88 -22.88 10.92 -37.52
C VAL A 88 -22.89 9.70 -36.60
N GLY A 89 -22.88 9.92 -35.29
CA GLY A 89 -22.90 8.88 -34.27
C GLY A 89 -23.12 9.47 -32.88
N GLN A 90 -23.58 8.68 -31.91
CA GLN A 90 -23.92 9.20 -30.59
C GLN A 90 -23.76 8.18 -29.47
N LEU A 91 -23.61 8.66 -28.23
CA LEU A 91 -23.76 7.80 -27.07
C LEU A 91 -25.25 7.55 -26.75
N PRO A 92 -25.59 6.35 -26.24
CA PRO A 92 -24.70 5.22 -25.93
C PRO A 92 -24.33 4.33 -27.13
N ASP A 93 -25.04 4.49 -28.24
CA ASP A 93 -25.00 3.60 -29.40
C ASP A 93 -23.88 3.98 -30.39
N LEU A 94 -22.67 3.45 -30.12
CA LEU A 94 -21.49 3.63 -30.96
C LEU A 94 -21.43 2.63 -32.14
N ASP A 95 -22.50 2.61 -32.93
CA ASP A 95 -22.64 1.69 -34.07
C ASP A 95 -21.57 1.94 -35.14
N GLY A 96 -21.08 0.86 -35.75
CA GLY A 96 -20.02 0.92 -36.77
C GLY A 96 -18.61 1.08 -36.22
N ILE A 97 -18.43 1.00 -34.89
CA ILE A 97 -17.12 0.96 -34.23
C ILE A 97 -16.97 -0.38 -33.52
N ASP A 98 -16.00 -1.18 -33.96
CA ASP A 98 -15.75 -2.51 -33.41
C ASP A 98 -15.25 -2.46 -31.96
N ASP A 99 -15.46 -3.56 -31.24
CA ASP A 99 -14.95 -3.74 -29.89
C ASP A 99 -13.43 -3.67 -29.88
N GLY A 100 -12.85 -2.88 -28.97
CA GLY A 100 -11.41 -2.72 -28.87
C GLY A 100 -10.74 -2.05 -30.09
N ALA A 101 -11.50 -1.37 -30.94
CA ALA A 101 -10.99 -0.77 -32.17
C ALA A 101 -10.04 0.41 -31.95
N VAL A 102 -10.15 1.13 -30.83
CA VAL A 102 -9.41 2.38 -30.59
C VAL A 102 -8.49 2.31 -29.39
N ASP A 103 -7.39 3.06 -29.46
CA ASP A 103 -6.37 3.16 -28.43
C ASP A 103 -6.71 4.25 -27.40
N GLY A 104 -7.46 5.27 -27.83
CA GLY A 104 -7.94 6.36 -26.99
C GLY A 104 -9.35 6.83 -27.35
N VAL A 105 -10.06 7.36 -26.37
CA VAL A 105 -11.33 8.07 -26.55
C VAL A 105 -11.21 9.46 -25.94
N LEU A 106 -11.56 10.47 -26.72
CA LEU A 106 -11.85 11.82 -26.26
C LEU A 106 -13.36 11.97 -26.13
N CYS A 107 -13.82 12.47 -24.98
CA CYS A 107 -15.23 12.71 -24.69
C CYS A 107 -15.37 14.05 -23.97
N SER A 108 -15.09 15.14 -24.70
CA SER A 108 -15.06 16.48 -24.13
C SER A 108 -16.44 17.12 -24.10
N ALA A 109 -16.91 17.55 -22.93
CA ALA A 109 -18.16 18.27 -22.77
C ALA A 109 -19.42 17.55 -23.29
N VAL A 110 -19.43 16.21 -23.28
CA VAL A 110 -20.54 15.40 -23.83
C VAL A 110 -21.44 14.79 -22.76
N LEU A 111 -20.87 14.10 -21.78
CA LEU A 111 -21.64 13.22 -20.89
C LEU A 111 -22.73 13.96 -20.13
N MET A 112 -22.54 15.24 -19.80
CA MET A 112 -23.58 16.03 -19.11
C MET A 112 -24.86 16.22 -19.93
N HIS A 113 -24.82 16.03 -21.25
CA HIS A 113 -25.98 16.15 -22.14
C HIS A 113 -26.76 14.83 -22.30
N LEU A 114 -26.40 13.78 -21.54
CA LEU A 114 -27.08 12.51 -21.51
C LEU A 114 -28.07 12.43 -20.33
N PRO A 115 -29.27 11.87 -20.53
CA PRO A 115 -30.16 11.49 -19.43
C PRO A 115 -29.45 10.54 -18.46
N GLU A 116 -29.76 10.64 -17.18
CA GLU A 116 -29.11 9.86 -16.11
C GLU A 116 -29.26 8.35 -16.34
N GLU A 117 -30.42 7.92 -16.81
CA GLU A 117 -30.75 6.53 -17.13
C GLU A 117 -29.94 5.95 -18.31
N ARG A 118 -29.33 6.80 -19.16
CA ARG A 118 -28.47 6.38 -20.28
C ARG A 118 -26.99 6.47 -19.96
N MET A 119 -26.62 6.99 -18.78
CA MET A 119 -25.24 7.26 -18.41
C MET A 119 -24.39 5.98 -18.32
N PHE A 120 -24.96 4.91 -17.75
CA PHE A 120 -24.26 3.63 -17.64
C PHE A 120 -24.02 3.00 -19.01
N ASP A 121 -25.05 2.96 -19.87
CA ASP A 121 -24.94 2.43 -21.23
C ASP A 121 -23.88 3.21 -22.04
N ALA A 122 -23.80 4.54 -21.84
CA ALA A 122 -22.83 5.38 -22.51
C ALA A 122 -21.40 5.11 -22.04
N ALA A 123 -21.19 5.00 -20.73
CA ALA A 123 -19.90 4.63 -20.17
C ALA A 123 -19.47 3.22 -20.61
N PHE A 124 -20.42 2.28 -20.72
CA PHE A 124 -20.19 0.94 -21.25
C PHE A 124 -19.84 0.96 -22.74
N GLY A 125 -20.52 1.77 -23.55
CA GLY A 125 -20.19 1.98 -24.97
C GLY A 125 -18.76 2.49 -25.16
N ILE A 126 -18.33 3.48 -24.37
CA ILE A 126 -16.95 3.98 -24.35
C ILE A 126 -15.97 2.86 -23.99
N ARG A 127 -16.27 2.09 -22.93
CA ARG A 127 -15.45 0.94 -22.51
C ARG A 127 -15.31 -0.11 -23.61
N ARG A 128 -16.39 -0.38 -24.36
CA ARG A 128 -16.46 -1.41 -25.40
C ARG A 128 -15.51 -1.12 -26.56
N VAL A 129 -15.48 0.13 -27.04
CA VAL A 129 -14.67 0.52 -28.21
C VAL A 129 -13.18 0.66 -27.90
N LEU A 130 -12.83 0.90 -26.63
CA LEU A 130 -11.43 0.97 -26.19
C LEU A 130 -10.79 -0.42 -26.13
N ARG A 131 -9.58 -0.55 -26.68
CA ARG A 131 -8.78 -1.75 -26.47
C ARG A 131 -8.37 -1.89 -25.00
N PRO A 132 -8.02 -3.10 -24.53
CA PRO A 132 -7.36 -3.25 -23.23
C PRO A 132 -6.11 -2.37 -23.13
N GLY A 133 -5.96 -1.64 -22.02
CA GLY A 133 -4.90 -0.65 -21.85
C GLY A 133 -5.17 0.71 -22.51
N GLY A 134 -6.33 0.88 -23.15
CA GLY A 134 -6.72 2.12 -23.80
C GLY A 134 -7.07 3.24 -22.80
N ARG A 135 -7.13 4.48 -23.28
CA ARG A 135 -7.29 5.66 -22.42
C ARG A 135 -8.52 6.48 -22.75
N LEU A 136 -9.17 7.02 -21.73
CA LEU A 136 -10.31 7.94 -21.84
C LEU A 136 -9.90 9.30 -21.29
N LEU A 137 -9.97 10.33 -22.12
CA LEU A 137 -9.89 11.72 -21.71
C LEU A 137 -11.29 12.35 -21.80
N LEU A 138 -11.83 12.82 -20.68
CA LEU A 138 -13.17 13.40 -20.62
C LEU A 138 -13.20 14.70 -19.84
N SER A 139 -14.18 15.55 -20.10
CA SER A 139 -14.39 16.79 -19.33
C SER A 139 -15.85 17.02 -18.95
N LEU A 140 -16.05 17.58 -17.76
CA LEU A 140 -17.35 17.92 -17.19
C LEU A 140 -17.34 19.34 -16.60
N PRO A 141 -18.44 20.09 -16.73
CA PRO A 141 -18.57 21.38 -16.05
C PRO A 141 -18.86 21.16 -14.56
N THR A 142 -18.44 22.10 -13.72
CA THR A 142 -18.62 22.03 -12.26
C THR A 142 -19.36 23.24 -11.67
N ASP A 143 -20.16 23.96 -12.47
CA ASP A 143 -20.79 25.23 -12.08
C ASP A 143 -22.27 25.14 -11.71
N GLY A 144 -22.73 26.13 -10.95
CA GLY A 144 -24.10 26.26 -10.42
C GLY A 144 -25.08 27.05 -11.30
N THR A 145 -24.84 27.16 -12.62
CA THR A 145 -25.71 27.90 -13.55
C THR A 145 -26.87 27.07 -14.11
N ILE A 146 -27.00 25.83 -13.63
CA ILE A 146 -28.01 24.86 -14.05
C ILE A 146 -29.19 24.90 -13.09
N ASP A 147 -30.40 24.94 -13.61
CA ASP A 147 -31.61 24.85 -12.80
C ASP A 147 -31.62 23.49 -12.04
N PRO A 148 -31.68 23.48 -10.70
CA PRO A 148 -31.53 22.26 -9.91
C PRO A 148 -32.69 21.28 -10.04
N VAL A 149 -33.85 21.74 -10.55
CA VAL A 149 -35.06 20.93 -10.72
C VAL A 149 -35.10 20.34 -12.11
N THR A 150 -35.01 21.18 -13.14
CA THR A 150 -35.12 20.76 -14.54
C THR A 150 -33.81 20.20 -15.10
N ARG A 151 -32.69 20.47 -14.41
CA ARG A 151 -31.32 20.12 -14.83
C ARG A 151 -30.97 20.70 -16.21
N ARG A 152 -31.52 21.87 -16.54
CA ARG A 152 -31.28 22.57 -17.80
C ARG A 152 -30.65 23.93 -17.59
N ASP A 153 -29.86 24.37 -18.56
CA ASP A 153 -29.39 25.75 -18.62
C ASP A 153 -30.47 26.70 -19.18
N ALA A 154 -30.19 28.01 -19.18
CA ALA A 154 -31.11 29.02 -19.71
C ALA A 154 -31.45 28.84 -21.21
N ALA A 155 -30.64 28.08 -21.96
CA ALA A 155 -30.87 27.76 -23.36
C ALA A 155 -31.65 26.44 -23.56
N GLY A 156 -32.05 25.77 -22.47
CA GLY A 156 -32.81 24.53 -22.50
C GLY A 156 -31.97 23.28 -22.73
N ARG A 157 -30.63 23.36 -22.71
CA ARG A 157 -29.75 22.19 -22.82
C ARG A 157 -29.70 21.43 -21.50
N LEU A 158 -29.71 20.11 -21.57
CA LEU A 158 -29.59 19.23 -20.40
C LEU A 158 -28.16 19.26 -19.84
N PHE A 159 -28.04 19.41 -18.53
CA PHE A 159 -26.80 19.21 -17.77
C PHE A 159 -27.14 18.29 -16.59
N SER A 160 -27.00 16.99 -16.81
CA SER A 160 -27.23 15.95 -15.80
C SER A 160 -26.43 16.22 -14.53
N ASP A 161 -26.90 15.71 -13.39
CA ASP A 161 -26.23 15.84 -12.07
C ASP A 161 -24.98 14.95 -11.92
N LEU A 162 -24.26 14.78 -13.02
CA LEU A 162 -23.04 13.99 -13.10
C LEU A 162 -21.88 14.82 -12.57
N THR A 163 -21.64 14.73 -11.26
CA THR A 163 -20.42 15.29 -10.67
C THR A 163 -19.19 14.50 -11.13
N PRO A 164 -17.98 15.09 -11.08
CA PRO A 164 -16.75 14.37 -11.39
C PRO A 164 -16.56 13.09 -10.56
N GLU A 165 -16.96 13.11 -9.27
CA GLU A 165 -16.84 11.96 -8.36
C GLU A 165 -17.79 10.84 -8.77
N ARG A 166 -19.04 11.18 -9.15
CA ARG A 166 -20.00 10.19 -9.69
C ARG A 166 -19.51 9.62 -11.02
N CYS A 167 -18.93 10.45 -11.88
CA CYS A 167 -18.35 10.04 -13.15
C CYS A 167 -17.15 9.10 -12.94
N GLN A 168 -16.24 9.46 -12.03
CA GLN A 168 -15.09 8.62 -11.68
C GLN A 168 -15.56 7.24 -11.19
N LEU A 169 -16.49 7.20 -10.22
CA LEU A 169 -17.02 5.95 -9.70
C LEU A 169 -17.68 5.09 -10.79
N LEU A 170 -18.44 5.72 -11.70
CA LEU A 170 -19.09 5.02 -12.81
C LEU A 170 -18.06 4.30 -13.71
N PHE A 171 -17.00 5.00 -14.13
CA PHE A 171 -15.97 4.39 -14.97
C PHE A 171 -15.09 3.41 -14.18
N GLU A 172 -14.80 3.66 -12.91
CA GLU A 172 -14.05 2.71 -12.08
C GLU A 172 -14.76 1.35 -11.92
N ARG A 173 -16.09 1.36 -11.83
CA ARG A 173 -16.92 0.13 -11.84
C ARG A 173 -16.84 -0.64 -13.15
N LEU A 174 -16.42 0.02 -14.23
CA LEU A 174 -16.27 -0.56 -15.56
C LEU A 174 -14.82 -0.99 -15.88
N GLY A 175 -13.92 -0.91 -14.90
CA GLY A 175 -12.52 -1.35 -15.03
C GLY A 175 -11.55 -0.24 -15.41
N PHE A 176 -11.96 1.02 -15.34
CA PHE A 176 -11.04 2.15 -15.45
C PHE A 176 -10.37 2.45 -14.11
N ARG A 177 -9.24 3.14 -14.18
CA ARG A 177 -8.58 3.77 -13.03
C ARG A 177 -8.37 5.24 -13.35
N LEU A 178 -8.66 6.14 -12.40
CA LEU A 178 -8.30 7.55 -12.55
C LEU A 178 -6.77 7.68 -12.50
N SER A 179 -6.20 8.27 -13.54
CA SER A 179 -4.76 8.50 -13.66
C SER A 179 -4.41 9.93 -13.29
N GLN A 180 -5.17 10.89 -13.84
CA GLN A 180 -5.00 12.32 -13.54
C GLN A 180 -6.34 13.06 -13.60
N ARG A 181 -6.45 14.14 -12.83
CA ARG A 181 -7.59 15.05 -12.80
C ARG A 181 -7.09 16.48 -12.74
N TRP A 182 -7.68 17.34 -13.55
CA TRP A 182 -7.35 18.77 -13.59
C TRP A 182 -8.61 19.61 -13.47
N SER A 183 -8.48 20.77 -12.83
CA SER A 183 -9.48 21.83 -12.87
C SER A 183 -8.98 22.96 -13.77
N SER A 184 -9.87 23.55 -14.55
CA SER A 184 -9.54 24.69 -15.40
C SER A 184 -10.69 25.67 -15.56
N PRO A 185 -10.38 26.96 -15.79
CA PRO A 185 -11.39 27.92 -16.22
C PRO A 185 -11.95 27.54 -17.59
N ASP A 186 -13.12 28.10 -17.91
CA ASP A 186 -13.75 27.93 -19.21
C ASP A 186 -12.97 28.60 -20.34
N ALA A 187 -12.59 27.81 -21.34
CA ALA A 187 -11.81 28.29 -22.49
C ALA A 187 -12.63 29.20 -23.44
N LEU A 188 -13.96 29.21 -23.30
CA LEU A 188 -14.85 30.17 -23.99
C LEU A 188 -15.06 31.46 -23.18
N GLY A 189 -14.39 31.63 -22.04
CA GLY A 189 -14.40 32.86 -21.25
C GLY A 189 -15.67 33.09 -20.43
N ARG A 190 -16.50 32.06 -20.19
CA ARG A 190 -17.71 32.21 -19.35
C ARG A 190 -17.30 32.29 -17.87
N PRO A 191 -17.52 33.43 -17.17
CA PRO A 191 -16.88 33.72 -15.88
C PRO A 191 -17.30 32.80 -14.72
N GLN A 192 -18.47 32.17 -14.80
CA GLN A 192 -18.98 31.26 -13.76
C GLN A 192 -18.74 29.78 -14.09
N ARG A 193 -18.24 29.45 -15.28
CA ARG A 193 -18.07 28.07 -15.74
C ARG A 193 -16.66 27.59 -15.40
N GLN A 194 -16.59 26.48 -14.67
CA GLN A 194 -15.36 25.73 -14.44
C GLN A 194 -15.47 24.34 -15.03
N TRP A 195 -14.32 23.76 -15.37
CA TRP A 195 -14.24 22.44 -15.96
C TRP A 195 -13.33 21.54 -15.15
N THR A 196 -13.78 20.32 -14.93
CA THR A 196 -12.93 19.21 -14.51
C THR A 196 -12.62 18.34 -15.73
N THR A 197 -11.34 18.11 -15.99
CA THR A 197 -10.86 17.15 -16.99
C THR A 197 -10.30 15.93 -16.27
N MET A 198 -10.63 14.73 -16.72
CA MET A 198 -10.14 13.47 -16.15
C MET A 198 -9.52 12.60 -17.24
N LEU A 199 -8.35 12.04 -16.92
CA LEU A 199 -7.70 11.00 -17.70
C LEU A 199 -7.85 9.67 -16.95
N LEU A 200 -8.45 8.69 -17.60
CA LEU A 200 -8.68 7.36 -17.06
C LEU A 200 -8.04 6.28 -17.93
N ASP A 201 -7.34 5.34 -17.29
CA ASP A 201 -6.74 4.18 -17.93
C ASP A 201 -7.65 2.96 -17.81
N LEU A 202 -8.06 2.37 -18.94
CA LEU A 202 -8.72 1.07 -18.96
C LEU A 202 -7.66 -0.01 -18.72
N GLN A 203 -7.80 -0.79 -17.66
CA GLN A 203 -6.77 -1.77 -17.29
C GLN A 203 -6.65 -2.91 -18.33
N SER A 204 -5.41 -3.25 -18.75
CA SER A 204 -5.12 -4.23 -19.81
C SER A 204 -5.34 -5.68 -19.38
N GLY A 205 -6.13 -6.45 -20.12
CA GLY A 205 -6.26 -7.91 -20.02
C GLY A 205 -7.18 -8.40 -18.90
N ASP A 206 -8.33 -8.98 -19.26
CA ASP A 206 -9.29 -9.61 -18.34
C ASP A 206 -9.57 -8.78 -17.07
N GLY A 207 -9.47 -7.44 -17.22
CA GLY A 207 -9.09 -6.36 -16.28
C GLY A 207 -10.01 -6.12 -15.10
N THR A 208 -10.36 -7.22 -14.47
CA THR A 208 -11.01 -7.30 -13.18
C THR A 208 -9.90 -7.07 -12.17
N ARG A 209 -10.17 -6.23 -11.17
CA ARG A 209 -9.25 -5.98 -10.06
C ARG A 209 -8.80 -7.34 -9.49
N SER A 210 -7.61 -7.46 -8.90
CA SER A 210 -7.17 -8.73 -8.32
C SER A 210 -8.22 -9.32 -7.36
N ILE A 211 -8.94 -8.44 -6.66
CA ILE A 211 -10.09 -8.83 -5.82
C ILE A 211 -11.21 -9.50 -6.62
N ASP A 212 -11.55 -9.00 -7.81
CA ASP A 212 -12.54 -9.61 -8.68
C ASP A 212 -12.03 -10.94 -9.26
N ARG A 213 -10.72 -11.11 -9.45
CA ARG A 213 -10.12 -12.40 -9.84
C ARG A 213 -10.26 -13.42 -8.70
N ILE A 214 -9.95 -13.01 -7.46
CA ILE A 214 -10.17 -13.82 -6.25
C ILE A 214 -11.65 -14.20 -6.16
N GLU A 215 -12.54 -13.21 -6.26
CA GLU A 215 -13.99 -13.42 -6.19
C GLU A 215 -14.49 -14.35 -7.29
N ARG A 216 -14.06 -14.17 -8.55
CA ARG A 216 -14.38 -15.06 -9.67
C ARG A 216 -13.96 -16.49 -9.37
N VAL A 217 -12.75 -16.73 -8.85
CA VAL A 217 -12.30 -18.09 -8.49
C VAL A 217 -13.09 -18.67 -7.31
N LEU A 218 -13.43 -17.85 -6.31
CA LEU A 218 -14.22 -18.28 -5.14
C LEU A 218 -15.71 -18.53 -5.48
N ASN A 219 -16.27 -17.85 -6.48
CA ASN A 219 -17.71 -17.86 -6.81
C ASN A 219 -18.09 -18.67 -8.06
N ARG A 220 -17.28 -18.70 -9.13
CA ARG A 220 -17.68 -19.31 -10.42
C ARG A 220 -17.50 -20.83 -10.51
N ASP A 221 -16.78 -21.45 -9.57
CA ASP A 221 -16.46 -22.87 -9.71
C ASP A 221 -17.62 -23.78 -9.30
N ARG A 222 -17.88 -24.83 -10.09
CA ARG A 222 -18.73 -25.96 -9.66
C ARG A 222 -17.99 -26.64 -8.52
N LYS A 223 -18.23 -26.20 -7.28
CA LYS A 223 -17.45 -26.57 -6.09
C LYS A 223 -17.57 -28.07 -5.80
N VAL A 224 -16.69 -28.86 -6.39
CA VAL A 224 -16.60 -30.31 -6.14
C VAL A 224 -15.72 -30.63 -4.93
N ALA A 225 -14.82 -29.73 -4.51
CA ALA A 225 -13.91 -29.92 -3.37
C ALA A 225 -13.57 -28.60 -2.64
N THR A 226 -13.14 -28.67 -1.38
CA THR A 226 -12.76 -27.51 -0.54
C THR A 226 -11.34 -26.97 -0.79
N TYR A 227 -10.58 -27.60 -1.70
CA TYR A 227 -9.18 -27.26 -1.99
C TYR A 227 -8.90 -25.80 -2.39
N LYS A 228 -9.77 -25.17 -3.18
CA LYS A 228 -9.57 -23.77 -3.59
C LYS A 228 -9.67 -22.82 -2.39
N LEU A 229 -10.62 -23.08 -1.50
CA LEU A 229 -10.82 -22.30 -0.28
C LEU A 229 -9.61 -22.44 0.65
N ALA A 230 -9.09 -23.66 0.79
CA ALA A 230 -7.87 -23.93 1.53
C ALA A 230 -6.64 -23.23 0.93
N LEU A 231 -6.52 -23.17 -0.39
CA LEU A 231 -5.42 -22.47 -1.06
C LEU A 231 -5.47 -20.96 -0.77
N PHE A 232 -6.61 -20.30 -1.00
CA PHE A 232 -6.73 -18.86 -0.74
C PHE A 232 -6.57 -18.52 0.74
N ARG A 233 -7.13 -19.34 1.65
CA ARG A 233 -6.93 -19.17 3.09
C ARG A 233 -5.44 -19.25 3.46
N ALA A 234 -4.74 -20.27 2.97
CA ALA A 234 -3.31 -20.44 3.25
C ALA A 234 -2.47 -19.29 2.69
N LEU A 235 -2.73 -18.86 1.46
CA LEU A 235 -2.01 -17.74 0.85
C LEU A 235 -2.26 -16.42 1.59
N ALA A 236 -3.51 -16.15 2.01
CA ALA A 236 -3.83 -14.98 2.83
C ALA A 236 -3.14 -15.02 4.20
N ASP A 237 -3.20 -16.16 4.89
CA ASP A 237 -2.52 -16.35 6.18
C ASP A 237 -1.00 -16.16 6.07
N LEU A 238 -0.38 -16.72 5.02
CA LEU A 238 1.06 -16.56 4.76
C LEU A 238 1.42 -15.12 4.38
N ALA A 239 0.60 -14.43 3.56
CA ALA A 239 0.83 -13.05 3.19
C ALA A 239 0.84 -12.11 4.41
N MET A 240 0.00 -12.39 5.41
CA MET A 240 -0.08 -11.60 6.65
C MET A 240 1.03 -11.93 7.65
N ALA A 241 1.31 -13.21 7.88
CA ALA A 241 2.19 -13.64 8.97
C ALA A 241 3.66 -13.85 8.54
N SER A 242 3.89 -14.08 7.25
CA SER A 242 5.19 -14.54 6.74
C SER A 242 5.41 -14.08 5.30
N GLY A 243 5.06 -12.82 5.01
CA GLY A 243 5.10 -12.26 3.66
C GLY A 243 6.46 -12.35 2.97
N ARG A 244 7.55 -12.41 3.76
CA ARG A 244 8.94 -12.57 3.27
C ARG A 244 9.26 -13.99 2.76
N LEU A 245 8.37 -14.96 2.94
CA LEU A 245 8.46 -16.25 2.25
C LEU A 245 8.22 -16.13 0.74
N ALA A 246 7.52 -15.07 0.31
CA ALA A 246 7.27 -14.81 -1.09
C ALA A 246 8.51 -14.22 -1.78
N VAL A 247 8.94 -14.84 -2.87
CA VAL A 247 10.08 -14.39 -3.67
C VAL A 247 9.57 -13.65 -4.90
N TRP A 248 9.96 -12.39 -5.02
CA TRP A 248 9.61 -11.53 -6.15
C TRP A 248 10.53 -11.82 -7.34
N ARG A 249 9.97 -11.90 -8.54
CA ARG A 249 10.69 -12.08 -9.80
C ARG A 249 10.68 -10.79 -10.62
N GLY A 250 11.72 -10.62 -11.44
CA GLY A 250 11.84 -9.46 -12.34
C GLY A 250 10.79 -9.40 -13.45
N ASP A 251 10.01 -10.47 -13.65
CA ASP A 251 8.92 -10.54 -14.64
C ASP A 251 7.55 -10.13 -14.06
N GLY A 252 7.54 -9.50 -12.88
CA GLY A 252 6.30 -9.05 -12.23
C GLY A 252 5.49 -10.16 -11.54
N ARG A 253 6.09 -11.33 -11.33
CA ARG A 253 5.47 -12.47 -10.63
C ARG A 253 6.06 -12.69 -9.25
N VAL A 254 5.30 -13.41 -8.41
CA VAL A 254 5.67 -13.78 -7.04
C VAL A 254 5.58 -15.30 -6.88
N VAL A 255 6.53 -15.87 -6.14
CA VAL A 255 6.61 -17.30 -5.86
C VAL A 255 6.46 -17.56 -4.37
N VAL A 256 5.53 -18.43 -3.99
CA VAL A 256 5.32 -18.86 -2.60
C VAL A 256 5.65 -20.36 -2.49
N PRO A 257 6.49 -20.80 -1.54
CA PRO A 257 6.82 -22.22 -1.37
C PRO A 257 5.57 -23.08 -1.11
N VAL A 258 5.38 -24.14 -1.92
CA VAL A 258 4.19 -25.01 -1.78
C VAL A 258 4.16 -25.75 -0.43
N ALA A 259 5.33 -25.99 0.16
CA ALA A 259 5.47 -26.62 1.46
C ALA A 259 4.83 -25.80 2.59
N ALA A 260 5.00 -24.47 2.59
CA ALA A 260 4.39 -23.58 3.57
C ALA A 260 2.85 -23.60 3.46
N VAL A 261 2.32 -23.66 2.23
CA VAL A 261 0.88 -23.83 1.99
C VAL A 261 0.40 -25.20 2.46
N ALA A 262 1.20 -26.25 2.27
CA ALA A 262 0.87 -27.60 2.71
C ALA A 262 0.81 -27.74 4.23
N GLU A 263 1.72 -27.08 4.97
CA GLU A 263 1.68 -27.02 6.43
C GLU A 263 0.38 -26.39 6.93
N LYS A 264 -0.04 -25.28 6.32
CA LYS A 264 -1.34 -24.66 6.59
C LYS A 264 -2.52 -25.58 6.32
N TRP A 265 -2.47 -26.36 5.24
CA TRP A 265 -3.51 -27.35 4.98
C TRP A 265 -3.58 -28.43 6.05
N VAL A 266 -2.45 -28.88 6.60
CA VAL A 266 -2.46 -29.81 7.74
C VAL A 266 -3.18 -29.18 8.93
N GLU A 267 -2.87 -27.93 9.27
CA GLU A 267 -3.55 -27.18 10.35
C GLU A 267 -5.07 -27.08 10.12
N TYR A 268 -5.52 -26.72 8.90
CA TYR A 268 -6.94 -26.51 8.62
C TYR A 268 -7.76 -27.79 8.50
N TYR A 269 -7.19 -28.85 7.92
CA TYR A 269 -7.90 -30.10 7.70
C TYR A 269 -7.84 -31.04 8.90
N TRP A 270 -6.94 -30.83 9.86
CA TRP A 270 -6.82 -31.69 11.04
C TRP A 270 -8.13 -31.78 11.83
N PRO A 271 -8.78 -30.68 12.25
CA PRO A 271 -10.03 -30.76 13.00
C PRO A 271 -11.15 -31.42 12.19
N LEU A 272 -11.11 -31.30 10.86
CA LEU A 272 -12.10 -31.89 9.95
C LEU A 272 -11.90 -33.40 9.74
N CYS A 273 -10.65 -33.85 9.70
CA CYS A 273 -10.30 -35.26 9.43
C CYS A 273 -10.19 -36.11 10.69
N ALA A 274 -9.90 -35.48 11.83
CA ALA A 274 -9.82 -36.12 13.13
C ALA A 274 -11.12 -36.02 13.95
N SER A 275 -12.16 -35.35 13.41
CA SER A 275 -13.48 -35.28 14.04
C SER A 275 -14.09 -36.67 14.20
N GLU A 276 -14.74 -36.92 15.34
CA GLU A 276 -15.50 -38.14 15.60
C GLU A 276 -16.63 -38.32 14.57
N ARG A 277 -17.23 -37.20 14.15
CA ARG A 277 -18.23 -37.17 13.10
C ARG A 277 -17.53 -37.05 11.76
N PHE A 278 -17.92 -37.86 10.78
CA PHE A 278 -17.36 -37.76 9.44
C PHE A 278 -17.75 -36.44 8.75
N ILE A 279 -16.76 -35.69 8.28
CA ILE A 279 -16.95 -34.39 7.63
C ILE A 279 -16.48 -34.47 6.17
N PRO A 280 -17.39 -34.46 5.18
CA PRO A 280 -17.03 -34.54 3.78
C PRO A 280 -16.38 -33.23 3.28
N GLN A 281 -15.35 -33.34 2.47
CA GLN A 281 -14.56 -32.23 1.92
C GLN A 281 -14.48 -32.26 0.40
N ILE A 282 -14.97 -33.34 -0.21
CA ILE A 282 -15.14 -33.50 -1.65
C ILE A 282 -16.51 -34.11 -1.95
N GLN A 283 -17.03 -33.90 -3.15
CA GLN A 283 -18.32 -34.41 -3.59
C GLN A 283 -18.35 -35.94 -3.50
N ALA A 284 -19.45 -36.45 -2.92
CA ALA A 284 -19.68 -37.87 -2.71
C ALA A 284 -18.67 -38.57 -1.79
N GLU A 285 -17.89 -37.83 -1.00
CA GLU A 285 -17.01 -38.40 0.02
C GLU A 285 -17.83 -39.17 1.07
N LYS A 286 -17.38 -40.38 1.40
CA LYS A 286 -18.01 -41.25 2.40
C LYS A 286 -16.96 -41.92 3.29
N PRO A 287 -17.29 -42.27 4.56
CA PRO A 287 -16.43 -43.08 5.41
C PRO A 287 -16.04 -44.38 4.72
N GLY A 288 -14.75 -44.75 4.77
CA GLY A 288 -14.25 -46.02 4.23
C GLY A 288 -14.19 -46.13 2.69
N SER A 289 -14.60 -45.09 1.95
CA SER A 289 -14.54 -45.14 0.48
C SER A 289 -13.09 -45.06 -0.03
N ALA A 290 -12.68 -46.02 -0.87
CA ALA A 290 -11.39 -45.98 -1.56
C ALA A 290 -11.39 -45.02 -2.76
N HIS A 291 -12.56 -44.76 -3.34
CA HIS A 291 -12.77 -43.86 -4.47
C HIS A 291 -13.45 -42.56 -4.01
N GLN A 292 -13.13 -41.42 -4.62
CA GLN A 292 -13.72 -40.10 -4.28
C GLN A 292 -13.50 -39.70 -2.81
N ARG A 293 -12.23 -39.63 -2.41
CA ARG A 293 -11.80 -39.19 -1.07
C ARG A 293 -10.80 -38.05 -1.14
N LEU A 294 -10.74 -37.26 -0.07
CA LEU A 294 -9.65 -36.33 0.15
C LEU A 294 -8.33 -37.10 0.14
N ALA A 295 -7.42 -36.74 -0.79
CA ALA A 295 -6.24 -37.54 -1.13
C ALA A 295 -5.34 -37.91 0.08
N PHE A 296 -5.29 -37.02 1.07
CA PHE A 296 -4.44 -37.14 2.26
C PHE A 296 -5.20 -37.49 3.54
N ARG A 297 -6.52 -37.74 3.49
CA ARG A 297 -7.33 -38.01 4.71
C ARG A 297 -6.78 -39.16 5.53
N ALA A 298 -6.45 -40.29 4.91
CA ALA A 298 -5.97 -41.47 5.63
C ALA A 298 -4.69 -41.18 6.41
N LEU A 299 -3.70 -40.54 5.78
CA LEU A 299 -2.43 -40.15 6.42
C LEU A 299 -2.65 -39.13 7.55
N LEU A 300 -3.53 -38.15 7.33
CA LEU A 300 -3.84 -37.13 8.33
C LEU A 300 -4.58 -37.71 9.53
N THR A 301 -5.55 -38.60 9.31
CA THR A 301 -6.28 -39.29 10.39
C THR A 301 -5.36 -40.23 11.18
N GLU A 302 -4.45 -40.94 10.51
CA GLU A 302 -3.43 -41.78 11.16
C GLU A 302 -2.49 -40.95 12.04
N LEU A 303 -1.98 -39.82 11.52
CA LEU A 303 -1.14 -38.90 12.27
C LEU A 303 -1.90 -38.25 13.43
N ALA A 304 -3.17 -37.90 13.21
CA ALA A 304 -4.00 -37.37 14.27
C ALA A 304 -4.22 -38.39 15.37
N ALA A 305 -4.47 -39.65 15.04
CA ALA A 305 -4.65 -40.72 16.02
C ALA A 305 -3.39 -40.92 16.90
N SER A 306 -2.18 -40.85 16.33
CA SER A 306 -0.94 -40.92 17.12
C SER A 306 -0.77 -39.73 18.09
N TYR A 307 -1.47 -38.62 17.81
CA TYR A 307 -1.48 -37.41 18.63
C TYR A 307 -2.75 -37.24 19.48
N GLY A 308 -3.61 -38.25 19.62
CA GLY A 308 -4.81 -38.19 20.47
C GLY A 308 -6.07 -37.69 19.74
N GLY A 309 -6.07 -37.73 18.41
CA GLY A 309 -7.22 -37.42 17.56
C GLY A 309 -7.46 -35.92 17.38
N SER A 310 -8.71 -35.50 17.55
CA SER A 310 -9.19 -34.13 17.29
C SER A 310 -8.49 -33.06 18.13
N THR A 311 -8.08 -33.39 19.36
CA THR A 311 -7.38 -32.47 20.28
C THR A 311 -5.86 -32.48 20.11
N GLY A 312 -5.34 -33.37 19.26
CA GLY A 312 -3.90 -33.58 19.08
C GLY A 312 -3.16 -32.49 18.30
N LEU A 313 -3.88 -31.59 17.62
CA LEU A 313 -3.30 -30.60 16.71
C LEU A 313 -2.27 -29.70 17.41
N ALA A 314 -2.57 -29.21 18.62
CA ALA A 314 -1.67 -28.34 19.36
C ALA A 314 -0.33 -29.01 19.67
N ARG A 315 -0.40 -30.24 20.21
CA ARG A 315 0.78 -31.04 20.54
C ARG A 315 1.59 -31.38 19.29
N TYR A 316 0.94 -31.80 18.20
CA TYR A 316 1.62 -32.05 16.93
C TYR A 316 2.32 -30.79 16.40
N THR A 317 1.64 -29.64 16.44
CA THR A 317 2.20 -28.38 15.95
C THR A 317 3.43 -27.98 16.76
N ILE A 318 3.40 -28.14 18.08
CA ILE A 318 4.54 -27.89 18.97
C ILE A 318 5.71 -28.82 18.63
N ASP A 319 5.48 -30.13 18.50
CA ASP A 319 6.54 -31.11 18.21
C ASP A 319 7.15 -30.88 16.81
N ALA A 320 6.30 -30.63 15.81
CA ALA A 320 6.73 -30.34 14.44
C ALA A 320 7.58 -29.07 14.39
N ARG A 321 7.13 -27.98 15.04
CA ARG A 321 7.85 -26.70 15.11
C ARG A 321 9.04 -26.69 16.04
N SER A 322 9.16 -27.65 16.96
CA SER A 322 10.32 -27.78 17.82
C SER A 322 11.34 -28.80 17.31
N GLY A 323 10.98 -29.61 16.31
CA GLY A 323 11.85 -30.65 15.76
C GLY A 323 11.90 -31.93 16.60
N HIS A 324 10.94 -32.13 17.50
CA HIS A 324 10.87 -33.27 18.43
C HIS A 324 9.81 -34.30 18.03
N LEU A 325 9.47 -34.40 16.74
CA LEU A 325 8.64 -35.49 16.26
C LEU A 325 9.36 -36.83 16.51
N SER A 326 8.63 -37.85 16.98
CA SER A 326 9.15 -39.22 16.98
C SER A 326 9.47 -39.68 15.56
N ASP A 327 10.35 -40.68 15.39
CA ASP A 327 10.73 -41.18 14.05
C ASP A 327 9.50 -41.59 13.21
N GLU A 328 8.53 -42.26 13.84
CA GLU A 328 7.27 -42.65 13.21
C GLU A 328 6.43 -41.42 12.80
N ALA A 329 6.27 -40.45 13.70
CA ALA A 329 5.52 -39.22 13.42
C ALA A 329 6.21 -38.37 12.33
N HIS A 330 7.54 -38.34 12.33
CA HIS A 330 8.35 -37.66 11.32
C HIS A 330 8.16 -38.29 9.93
N ALA A 331 8.26 -39.61 9.83
CA ALA A 331 8.05 -40.33 8.58
C ALA A 331 6.61 -40.15 8.04
N LEU A 332 5.62 -40.21 8.93
CA LEU A 332 4.21 -40.05 8.56
C LEU A 332 3.90 -38.59 8.13
N SER A 333 4.39 -37.61 8.88
CA SER A 333 4.28 -36.19 8.55
C SER A 333 4.94 -35.86 7.20
N GLY A 334 6.13 -36.41 6.92
CA GLY A 334 6.81 -36.23 5.63
C GLY A 334 5.98 -36.77 4.44
N ARG A 335 5.40 -37.97 4.58
CA ARG A 335 4.50 -38.56 3.56
C ARG A 335 3.22 -37.75 3.38
N LEU A 336 2.65 -37.27 4.48
CA LEU A 336 1.47 -36.40 4.49
C LEU A 336 1.75 -35.11 3.72
N LEU A 337 2.79 -34.37 4.09
CA LEU A 337 3.16 -33.12 3.45
C LEU A 337 3.47 -33.30 1.96
N ALA A 338 4.17 -34.36 1.58
CA ALA A 338 4.41 -34.69 0.16
C ALA A 338 3.09 -34.91 -0.61
N THR A 339 2.14 -35.63 -0.02
CA THR A 339 0.82 -35.88 -0.62
C THR A 339 0.01 -34.59 -0.74
N VAL A 340 0.03 -33.73 0.28
CA VAL A 340 -0.65 -32.43 0.27
C VAL A 340 -0.05 -31.51 -0.79
N CYS A 341 1.29 -31.40 -0.88
CA CYS A 341 1.98 -30.63 -1.91
C CYS A 341 1.55 -31.06 -3.33
N LYS A 342 1.54 -32.38 -3.58
CA LYS A 342 1.10 -32.94 -4.87
C LYS A 342 -0.38 -32.62 -5.16
N THR A 343 -1.23 -32.66 -4.13
CA THR A 343 -2.66 -32.33 -4.24
C THR A 343 -2.88 -30.85 -4.56
N ILE A 344 -2.12 -29.94 -3.94
CA ILE A 344 -2.16 -28.51 -4.23
C ILE A 344 -1.76 -28.24 -5.69
N GLN A 345 -0.65 -28.86 -6.13
CA GLN A 345 -0.13 -28.73 -7.49
C GLN A 345 -1.14 -29.24 -8.53
N CYS A 346 -1.58 -30.50 -8.42
CA CYS A 346 -2.45 -31.13 -9.41
C CYS A 346 -3.90 -30.63 -9.33
N GLY A 347 -4.29 -30.02 -8.21
CA GLY A 347 -5.64 -29.53 -7.97
C GLY A 347 -5.74 -28.01 -8.20
N PRO A 348 -5.87 -27.21 -7.13
CA PRO A 348 -6.24 -25.81 -7.23
C PRO A 348 -5.19 -24.95 -7.95
N VAL A 349 -3.90 -25.28 -7.95
CA VAL A 349 -2.90 -24.50 -8.71
C VAL A 349 -3.09 -24.67 -10.22
N THR A 350 -3.41 -25.87 -10.69
CA THR A 350 -3.63 -26.14 -12.13
C THR A 350 -5.02 -25.71 -12.60
N HIS A 351 -6.03 -25.75 -11.72
CA HIS A 351 -7.44 -25.58 -12.10
C HIS A 351 -8.12 -24.30 -11.56
N ALA A 352 -7.39 -23.41 -10.89
CA ALA A 352 -7.89 -22.08 -10.53
C ALA A 352 -7.78 -21.13 -11.73
N GLY A 353 -8.93 -20.73 -12.27
CA GLY A 353 -9.04 -19.89 -13.48
C GLY A 353 -10.38 -20.07 -14.18
N GLY A 354 -11.00 -21.25 -14.02
CA GLY A 354 -12.27 -21.58 -14.69
C GLY A 354 -12.03 -22.07 -16.12
N ALA A 355 -12.92 -22.93 -16.61
CA ALA A 355 -12.90 -23.35 -18.01
C ALA A 355 -13.33 -22.18 -18.90
N GLY A 356 -12.44 -21.67 -19.76
CA GLY A 356 -12.78 -20.69 -20.80
C GLY A 356 -12.04 -19.33 -20.76
N THR A 357 -11.13 -19.09 -19.81
CA THR A 357 -10.22 -17.93 -19.84
C THR A 357 -8.78 -18.41 -20.07
N GLU A 358 -8.07 -17.85 -21.04
CA GLU A 358 -6.71 -18.27 -21.43
C GLU A 358 -5.62 -18.09 -20.35
N ALA A 359 -5.93 -17.50 -19.19
CA ALA A 359 -4.97 -17.30 -18.10
C ALA A 359 -5.36 -18.05 -16.81
N THR A 360 -4.56 -19.05 -16.44
CA THR A 360 -4.60 -19.67 -15.11
C THR A 360 -4.12 -18.66 -14.05
N VAL A 361 -4.85 -18.54 -12.93
CA VAL A 361 -4.52 -17.58 -11.85
C VAL A 361 -3.23 -17.93 -11.13
N PHE A 362 -2.92 -19.23 -11.07
CA PHE A 362 -1.69 -19.75 -10.48
C PHE A 362 -0.95 -20.61 -11.50
N ALA A 363 0.37 -20.70 -11.33
CA ALA A 363 1.20 -21.68 -11.99
C ALA A 363 2.09 -22.40 -10.95
N TYR A 364 2.71 -23.51 -11.33
CA TYR A 364 3.65 -24.23 -10.48
C TYR A 364 5.05 -24.19 -11.08
N ASP A 365 6.03 -23.80 -10.28
CA ASP A 365 7.44 -23.87 -10.64
C ASP A 365 8.09 -25.07 -9.95
N SER A 366 8.51 -26.05 -10.75
CA SER A 366 9.17 -27.26 -10.26
C SER A 366 10.59 -27.01 -9.74
N SER A 367 11.29 -25.99 -10.23
CA SER A 367 12.66 -25.67 -9.83
C SER A 367 12.71 -25.13 -8.39
N THR A 368 11.79 -24.22 -8.07
CA THR A 368 11.67 -23.64 -6.73
C THR A 368 10.64 -24.36 -5.86
N ARG A 369 9.96 -25.37 -6.41
CA ARG A 369 8.82 -26.06 -5.79
C ARG A 369 7.78 -25.08 -5.24
N GLY A 370 7.44 -24.07 -6.03
CA GLY A 370 6.65 -22.91 -5.60
C GLY A 370 5.39 -22.68 -6.43
N ILE A 371 4.42 -22.02 -5.82
CA ILE A 371 3.21 -21.51 -6.47
C ILE A 371 3.53 -20.12 -7.01
N VAL A 372 3.36 -19.92 -8.31
CA VAL A 372 3.61 -18.66 -9.02
C VAL A 372 2.29 -17.93 -9.24
N MET A 373 2.28 -16.62 -9.02
CA MET A 373 1.13 -15.73 -9.29
C MET A 373 1.58 -14.32 -9.69
N ASP A 374 0.66 -13.52 -10.22
CA ASP A 374 0.90 -12.09 -10.47
C ASP A 374 1.21 -11.33 -9.17
N ALA A 375 2.17 -10.40 -9.23
CA ALA A 375 2.51 -9.54 -8.10
C ALA A 375 1.30 -8.79 -7.54
N ASP A 376 0.41 -8.31 -8.40
CA ASP A 376 -0.81 -7.60 -8.00
C ASP A 376 -1.75 -8.49 -7.19
N LEU A 377 -1.82 -9.79 -7.49
CA LEU A 377 -2.61 -10.74 -6.73
C LEU A 377 -2.01 -10.94 -5.32
N TRP A 378 -0.69 -11.08 -5.24
CA TRP A 378 -0.01 -11.21 -3.94
C TRP A 378 -0.18 -9.96 -3.07
N ARG A 379 -0.02 -8.76 -3.64
CA ARG A 379 -0.25 -7.49 -2.91
C ARG A 379 -1.66 -7.42 -2.34
N GLU A 380 -2.65 -7.88 -3.10
CA GLU A 380 -4.04 -7.85 -2.69
C GLU A 380 -4.34 -8.88 -1.60
N LEU A 381 -3.69 -10.05 -1.64
CA LEU A 381 -3.70 -11.00 -0.51
C LEU A 381 -3.04 -10.41 0.75
N THR A 382 -2.00 -9.59 0.61
CA THR A 382 -1.37 -8.89 1.74
C THR A 382 -2.28 -7.79 2.31
N LEU A 383 -2.95 -7.01 1.47
CA LEU A 383 -3.79 -5.87 1.89
C LEU A 383 -5.17 -6.30 2.39
N MET A 384 -5.79 -7.28 1.75
CA MET A 384 -7.14 -7.77 2.07
C MET A 384 -7.15 -9.12 2.80
N GLY A 385 -5.98 -9.61 3.23
CA GLY A 385 -5.79 -10.92 3.87
C GLY A 385 -6.82 -11.28 4.95
N PRO A 386 -7.13 -10.41 5.92
CA PRO A 386 -8.12 -10.71 6.96
C PRO A 386 -9.51 -11.00 6.39
N TRP A 387 -9.96 -10.18 5.43
CA TRP A 387 -11.27 -10.33 4.80
C TRP A 387 -11.34 -11.58 3.92
N ILE A 388 -10.26 -11.88 3.19
CA ILE A 388 -10.17 -13.09 2.36
C ILE A 388 -10.19 -14.34 3.25
N ARG A 389 -9.43 -14.34 4.35
CA ARG A 389 -9.42 -15.42 5.35
C ARG A 389 -10.83 -15.69 5.89
N ASP A 390 -11.50 -14.67 6.41
CA ASP A 390 -12.81 -14.85 7.04
C ASP A 390 -13.89 -15.26 6.01
N ALA A 391 -13.85 -14.67 4.81
CA ALA A 391 -14.73 -15.08 3.71
C ALA A 391 -14.49 -16.55 3.30
N THR A 392 -13.24 -17.00 3.21
CA THR A 392 -12.94 -18.40 2.87
C THR A 392 -13.44 -19.39 3.92
N ILE A 393 -13.37 -19.04 5.21
CA ILE A 393 -13.91 -19.88 6.30
C ILE A 393 -15.42 -20.07 6.15
N LEU A 394 -16.16 -18.96 6.00
CA LEU A 394 -17.62 -19.03 5.82
C LEU A 394 -18.00 -19.83 4.58
N ARG A 395 -17.36 -19.54 3.43
CA ARG A 395 -17.63 -20.27 2.18
C ARG A 395 -17.26 -21.75 2.26
N TRP A 396 -16.27 -22.10 3.07
CA TRP A 396 -15.86 -23.49 3.29
C TRP A 396 -16.90 -24.21 4.12
N ALA A 397 -17.40 -23.58 5.18
CA ALA A 397 -18.49 -24.11 5.97
C ALA A 397 -19.76 -24.34 5.15
N GLU A 398 -20.20 -23.35 4.35
CA GLU A 398 -21.34 -23.47 3.43
C GLU A 398 -21.14 -24.56 2.37
N LEU A 399 -19.91 -24.75 1.87
CA LEU A 399 -19.62 -25.83 0.94
C LEU A 399 -19.71 -27.19 1.64
N THR A 400 -19.18 -27.31 2.86
CA THR A 400 -19.19 -28.56 3.63
C THR A 400 -20.62 -28.96 4.02
N GLU A 401 -21.48 -28.00 4.38
CA GLU A 401 -22.91 -28.24 4.59
C GLU A 401 -23.56 -28.88 3.36
N ARG A 402 -23.35 -28.29 2.17
CA ARG A 402 -23.87 -28.84 0.90
C ARG A 402 -23.31 -30.22 0.57
N LEU A 403 -22.00 -30.43 0.77
CA LEU A 403 -21.36 -31.73 0.57
C LEU A 403 -21.92 -32.80 1.51
N SER A 404 -22.29 -32.41 2.73
CA SER A 404 -22.96 -33.26 3.71
C SER A 404 -24.46 -33.46 3.45
N LYS A 405 -25.01 -32.81 2.43
CA LYS A 405 -26.44 -32.80 2.10
C LYS A 405 -27.32 -32.35 3.28
N GLY A 406 -26.89 -31.28 3.97
CA GLY A 406 -27.59 -30.70 5.10
C GLY A 406 -27.43 -31.44 6.43
N ALA A 407 -26.60 -32.48 6.49
CA ALA A 407 -26.34 -33.19 7.74
C ALA A 407 -25.56 -32.33 8.75
N LEU A 408 -24.65 -31.48 8.29
CA LEU A 408 -23.86 -30.55 9.11
C LEU A 408 -24.35 -29.12 8.91
N LYS A 409 -24.44 -28.32 9.97
CA LYS A 409 -24.68 -26.88 9.87
C LYS A 409 -23.36 -26.14 9.58
N PRO A 410 -23.39 -24.98 8.91
CA PRO A 410 -22.20 -24.17 8.70
C PRO A 410 -21.51 -23.78 10.02
N SER A 411 -22.27 -23.48 11.08
CA SER A 411 -21.71 -23.15 12.41
C SER A 411 -20.82 -24.25 12.98
N GLU A 412 -21.24 -25.52 12.86
CA GLU A 412 -20.45 -26.68 13.32
C GLU A 412 -19.11 -26.77 12.58
N VAL A 413 -19.10 -26.45 11.29
CA VAL A 413 -17.88 -26.48 10.47
C VAL A 413 -17.01 -25.25 10.74
N ILE A 414 -17.60 -24.09 10.99
CA ILE A 414 -16.88 -22.88 11.40
C ILE A 414 -16.10 -23.14 12.68
N ASP A 415 -16.72 -23.74 13.69
CA ASP A 415 -16.06 -24.05 14.98
C ASP A 415 -14.81 -24.90 14.76
N LEU A 416 -14.86 -25.87 13.85
CA LEU A 416 -13.72 -26.72 13.50
C LEU A 416 -12.65 -25.97 12.68
N LEU A 417 -13.06 -25.08 11.77
CA LEU A 417 -12.16 -24.27 10.97
C LEU A 417 -11.48 -23.15 11.77
N LEU A 418 -12.03 -22.79 12.93
CA LEU A 418 -11.50 -21.80 13.87
C LEU A 418 -10.60 -22.40 14.96
N VAL A 419 -10.43 -23.73 15.00
CA VAL A 419 -9.51 -24.37 15.95
C VAL A 419 -8.11 -23.80 15.76
N ASP A 420 -7.55 -23.27 16.84
CA ASP A 420 -6.21 -22.71 16.87
C ASP A 420 -5.18 -23.84 16.96
N PRO A 421 -4.22 -23.95 16.02
CA PRO A 421 -3.15 -24.92 16.11
C PRO A 421 -2.16 -24.63 17.26
N LEU A 422 -2.19 -23.44 17.86
CA LEU A 422 -1.40 -23.07 19.03
C LEU A 422 -2.30 -22.30 20.02
N PRO A 423 -3.21 -22.97 20.76
CA PRO A 423 -4.12 -22.30 21.68
C PRO A 423 -3.40 -21.71 22.89
N GLU A 424 -2.25 -22.28 23.27
CA GLU A 424 -1.52 -21.92 24.48
C GLU A 424 -0.33 -21.02 24.20
N ARG A 425 -0.24 -19.95 25.00
CA ARG A 425 0.96 -19.12 25.09
C ARG A 425 2.02 -19.92 25.87
N SER A 426 3.02 -20.48 25.18
CA SER A 426 4.14 -21.16 25.81
C SER A 426 5.43 -20.37 25.63
N CYS A 427 6.16 -20.22 26.74
CA CYS A 427 7.48 -19.61 26.77
C CYS A 427 8.51 -20.53 27.44
N ASP A 428 8.18 -21.80 27.67
CA ASP A 428 8.91 -22.69 28.56
C ASP A 428 10.34 -22.96 28.08
N THR A 429 10.53 -23.20 26.79
CA THR A 429 11.85 -23.41 26.19
C THR A 429 12.77 -22.20 26.38
N ALA A 430 12.27 -21.00 26.07
CA ALA A 430 13.04 -19.76 26.22
C ALA A 430 13.30 -19.46 27.71
N ARG A 431 12.28 -19.65 28.57
CA ARG A 431 12.40 -19.48 30.01
C ARG A 431 13.46 -20.39 30.61
N ALA A 432 13.47 -21.68 30.27
CA ALA A 432 14.45 -22.63 30.77
C ALA A 432 15.89 -22.21 30.41
N LEU A 433 16.11 -21.74 29.18
CA LEU A 433 17.40 -21.20 28.76
C LEU A 433 17.79 -19.96 29.58
N TYR A 434 16.88 -19.00 29.72
CA TYR A 434 17.15 -17.76 30.45
C TYR A 434 17.35 -18.02 31.95
N GLU A 435 16.65 -18.97 32.57
CA GLU A 435 16.90 -19.36 33.98
C GLU A 435 18.35 -19.80 34.21
N ALA A 436 18.93 -20.55 33.26
CA ALA A 436 20.31 -21.00 33.32
C ALA A 436 21.35 -19.92 32.94
N MET A 437 20.92 -18.80 32.35
CA MET A 437 21.81 -17.75 31.86
C MET A 437 22.23 -16.77 32.99
N PRO A 438 23.54 -16.66 33.31
CA PRO A 438 24.03 -15.69 34.29
C PRO A 438 24.03 -14.27 33.72
N GLY A 439 23.80 -13.27 34.57
CA GLY A 439 23.97 -11.85 34.21
C GLY A 439 22.98 -11.30 33.18
N LYS A 440 21.89 -12.03 32.86
CA LYS A 440 20.84 -11.58 31.95
C LYS A 440 20.16 -10.28 32.43
N GLU A 441 19.68 -9.49 31.47
CA GLU A 441 19.03 -8.20 31.67
C GLU A 441 17.66 -8.15 30.96
N CYS A 442 16.74 -7.36 31.50
CA CYS A 442 15.48 -7.07 30.84
C CYS A 442 15.74 -6.45 29.47
N VAL A 443 15.17 -7.07 28.43
CA VAL A 443 15.35 -6.60 27.06
C VAL A 443 14.89 -5.15 26.87
N TRP A 444 13.84 -4.73 27.59
CA TRP A 444 13.23 -3.40 27.43
C TRP A 444 13.85 -2.31 28.31
N THR A 445 14.24 -2.64 29.54
CA THR A 445 14.68 -1.67 30.56
C THR A 445 16.15 -1.72 30.89
N CYS A 446 16.90 -2.68 30.36
CA CYS A 446 18.31 -2.93 30.68
C CYS A 446 18.56 -3.28 32.16
N GLN A 447 17.51 -3.47 32.97
CA GLN A 447 17.67 -3.84 34.38
C GLN A 447 18.14 -5.28 34.49
N ARG A 448 19.13 -5.55 35.35
CA ARG A 448 19.58 -6.92 35.64
C ARG A 448 18.41 -7.76 36.17
N LEU A 449 18.30 -8.99 35.69
CA LEU A 449 17.29 -9.95 36.12
C LEU A 449 17.92 -10.95 37.08
N ASP A 450 17.35 -11.08 38.27
CA ASP A 450 17.85 -11.99 39.30
C ASP A 450 17.29 -13.40 39.12
N GLY A 451 18.17 -14.40 39.11
CA GLY A 451 17.85 -15.84 39.11
C GLY A 451 16.63 -16.21 38.26
N ARG A 452 15.56 -16.64 38.95
CA ARG A 452 14.25 -17.05 38.39
C ARG A 452 13.19 -15.93 38.35
N GLN A 453 13.50 -14.74 38.87
CA GLN A 453 12.56 -13.62 38.98
C GLN A 453 12.53 -12.77 37.71
N PHE A 454 12.03 -13.36 36.61
CA PHE A 454 11.76 -12.65 35.35
C PHE A 454 10.56 -13.25 34.61
N GLU A 455 10.09 -12.52 33.60
CA GLU A 455 9.06 -12.99 32.66
C GLU A 455 9.63 -13.06 31.24
N VAL A 456 8.97 -13.83 30.37
CA VAL A 456 9.30 -13.86 28.94
C VAL A 456 8.24 -13.03 28.21
N ASP A 457 8.68 -11.94 27.59
CA ASP A 457 7.84 -11.10 26.76
C ASP A 457 7.83 -11.63 25.33
N HIS A 458 6.66 -11.51 24.70
CA HIS A 458 6.46 -11.73 23.28
C HIS A 458 6.63 -10.39 22.58
N VAL A 459 7.73 -10.16 21.84
CA VAL A 459 8.00 -8.84 21.20
C VAL A 459 6.78 -8.35 20.43
N ILE A 460 6.23 -9.22 19.59
CA ILE A 460 4.89 -9.09 19.03
C ILE A 460 3.94 -9.95 19.87
N PRO A 461 2.98 -9.32 20.59
CA PRO A 461 2.09 -10.02 21.52
C PRO A 461 1.41 -11.25 20.93
N PHE A 462 1.31 -12.31 21.74
CA PHE A 462 0.67 -13.57 21.35
C PHE A 462 -0.78 -13.37 20.88
N VAL A 463 -1.53 -12.44 21.47
CA VAL A 463 -2.91 -12.14 21.04
C VAL A 463 -3.00 -11.64 19.59
N LEU A 464 -1.94 -11.00 19.08
CA LEU A 464 -1.90 -10.47 17.72
C LEU A 464 -1.52 -11.56 16.72
N TRP A 465 -0.47 -12.32 17.00
CA TRP A 465 0.18 -13.19 16.01
C TRP A 465 0.16 -14.70 16.35
N ARG A 466 -0.26 -15.09 17.56
CA ARG A 466 -0.25 -16.50 18.05
C ARG A 466 1.09 -17.20 17.81
N ASN A 467 2.18 -16.46 18.01
CA ASN A 467 3.53 -16.88 17.67
C ASN A 467 4.34 -17.13 18.95
N ASN A 468 4.77 -18.38 19.16
CA ASN A 468 5.65 -18.81 20.25
C ASN A 468 7.08 -19.14 19.76
N ASP A 469 7.46 -18.60 18.60
CA ASP A 469 8.77 -18.83 18.02
C ASP A 469 9.85 -18.18 18.89
N LEU A 470 11.01 -18.82 18.99
CA LEU A 470 12.10 -18.41 19.86
C LEU A 470 12.56 -16.97 19.58
N TRP A 471 12.57 -16.54 18.32
CA TRP A 471 12.93 -15.17 17.95
C TRP A 471 11.99 -14.11 18.56
N ASN A 472 10.75 -14.48 18.88
CA ASN A 472 9.76 -13.57 19.44
C ASN A 472 9.77 -13.55 20.99
N LEU A 473 10.55 -14.41 21.65
CA LEU A 473 10.51 -14.65 23.09
C LEU A 473 11.75 -14.11 23.81
N LEU A 474 11.62 -12.97 24.51
CA LEU A 474 12.75 -12.27 25.14
C LEU A 474 12.54 -12.06 26.65
N PRO A 475 13.61 -12.08 27.48
CA PRO A 475 13.46 -11.95 28.93
C PRO A 475 13.19 -10.48 29.31
N ALA A 476 12.22 -10.27 30.18
CA ALA A 476 11.78 -8.96 30.62
C ALA A 476 11.49 -8.92 32.12
N THR A 477 11.50 -7.72 32.72
CA THR A 477 10.93 -7.53 34.05
C THR A 477 9.42 -7.69 34.01
N ARG A 478 8.83 -8.13 35.12
CA ARG A 478 7.37 -8.19 35.29
C ARG A 478 6.70 -6.84 35.03
N ALA A 479 7.31 -5.75 35.46
CA ALA A 479 6.79 -4.40 35.23
C ALA A 479 6.79 -4.02 33.74
N ALA A 480 7.88 -4.33 33.00
CA ALA A 480 7.98 -4.06 31.58
C ALA A 480 6.99 -4.89 30.76
N ASN A 481 6.92 -6.20 31.02
CA ASN A 481 6.00 -7.12 30.33
C ASN A 481 4.53 -6.75 30.58
N ASN A 482 4.15 -6.46 31.83
CA ASN A 482 2.80 -5.99 32.17
C ASN A 482 2.51 -4.54 31.75
N GLY A 483 3.55 -3.74 31.51
CA GLY A 483 3.42 -2.42 30.92
C GLY A 483 3.17 -2.52 29.42
N LYS A 484 3.87 -3.41 28.73
CA LYS A 484 3.69 -3.63 27.29
C LYS A 484 2.35 -4.32 27.00
N ARG A 485 2.03 -5.42 27.67
CA ARG A 485 0.81 -6.24 27.41
C ARG A 485 0.63 -6.53 25.91
N ASP A 486 -0.51 -6.11 25.37
CA ASP A 486 -0.93 -6.28 23.98
C ASP A 486 -0.44 -5.15 23.07
N ARG A 487 0.39 -4.24 23.58
CA ARG A 487 1.02 -3.16 22.81
C ARG A 487 2.32 -3.60 22.17
N LEU A 488 2.74 -2.82 21.19
CA LEU A 488 3.98 -3.03 20.46
C LEU A 488 5.07 -2.06 20.95
N PRO A 489 6.35 -2.47 21.03
CA PRO A 489 7.42 -1.53 21.36
C PRO A 489 7.46 -0.39 20.32
N THR A 490 7.80 0.83 20.74
CA THR A 490 8.08 1.92 19.80
C THR A 490 9.29 1.57 18.92
N ARG A 491 9.33 2.07 17.68
CA ARG A 491 10.50 1.93 16.80
C ARG A 491 11.78 2.34 17.50
N ARG A 492 11.77 3.50 18.15
CA ARG A 492 12.92 4.04 18.90
C ARG A 492 13.38 3.07 20.00
N LEU A 493 12.45 2.50 20.77
CA LEU A 493 12.80 1.51 21.78
C LEU A 493 13.41 0.27 21.15
N LEU A 494 12.78 -0.29 20.11
CA LEU A 494 13.24 -1.52 19.47
C LEU A 494 14.67 -1.39 18.93
N TYR A 495 14.96 -0.31 18.17
CA TYR A 495 16.31 -0.04 17.65
C TYR A 495 17.34 0.23 18.75
N ARG A 496 16.96 0.92 19.83
CA ARG A 496 17.85 1.09 20.99
C ARG A 496 18.21 -0.24 21.67
N GLN A 497 17.31 -1.22 21.61
CA GLN A 497 17.52 -2.55 22.20
C GLN A 497 18.10 -3.58 21.22
N ARG A 498 18.48 -3.17 20.01
CA ARG A 498 18.93 -4.05 18.92
C ARG A 498 19.98 -5.07 19.35
N ASP A 499 21.08 -4.61 19.92
CA ASP A 499 22.20 -5.48 20.27
C ASP A 499 21.81 -6.49 21.37
N ARG A 500 20.91 -6.11 22.28
CA ARG A 500 20.40 -7.00 23.33
C ARG A 500 19.44 -8.03 22.78
N VAL A 501 18.54 -7.65 21.87
CA VAL A 501 17.67 -8.58 21.15
C VAL A 501 18.52 -9.62 20.41
N ILE A 502 19.54 -9.14 19.67
CA ILE A 502 20.47 -10.01 18.93
C ILE A 502 21.24 -10.95 19.86
N GLY A 503 21.76 -10.46 20.99
CA GLY A 503 22.48 -11.29 21.96
C GLY A 503 21.62 -12.43 22.51
N TYR A 504 20.33 -12.20 22.76
CA TYR A 504 19.41 -13.26 23.16
C TYR A 504 19.09 -14.23 22.03
N TRP A 505 18.97 -13.76 20.80
CA TRP A 505 18.83 -14.63 19.62
C TRP A 505 20.05 -15.53 19.42
N GLU A 506 21.26 -15.02 19.63
CA GLU A 506 22.48 -15.83 19.54
C GLU A 506 22.49 -16.93 20.60
N ALA A 507 22.07 -16.64 21.83
CA ALA A 507 21.94 -17.65 22.88
C ALA A 507 20.86 -18.70 22.56
N LEU A 508 19.70 -18.26 22.08
CA LEU A 508 18.60 -19.16 21.66
C LEU A 508 19.02 -20.05 20.51
N ARG A 509 19.69 -19.49 19.49
CA ARG A 509 20.24 -20.25 18.37
C ARG A 509 21.34 -21.20 18.83
N GLY A 510 22.20 -20.81 19.75
CA GLY A 510 23.24 -21.68 20.31
C GLY A 510 22.67 -22.90 21.03
N ALA A 511 21.58 -22.71 21.78
CA ALA A 511 20.91 -23.80 22.50
C ALA A 511 20.00 -24.66 21.63
N TYR A 512 19.34 -24.06 20.63
CA TYR A 512 18.36 -24.73 19.77
C TYR A 512 18.54 -24.40 18.28
N PRO A 513 19.71 -24.72 17.66
CA PRO A 513 20.03 -24.20 16.32
C PRO A 513 19.02 -24.59 15.24
N PRO A 514 18.64 -25.87 15.04
CA PRO A 514 17.74 -26.26 13.96
C PRO A 514 16.34 -25.63 14.10
N ARG A 515 15.87 -25.49 15.35
CA ARG A 515 14.56 -24.89 15.65
C ARG A 515 14.58 -23.39 15.37
N PHE A 516 15.54 -22.67 15.96
CA PHE A 516 15.65 -21.23 15.81
C PHE A 516 15.82 -20.83 14.35
N GLU A 517 16.71 -21.50 13.61
CA GLU A 517 16.97 -21.19 12.21
C GLU A 517 15.75 -21.40 11.32
N ARG A 518 15.00 -22.50 11.55
CA ARG A 518 13.75 -22.75 10.82
C ARG A 518 12.69 -21.69 11.11
N GLU A 519 12.46 -21.37 12.37
CA GLU A 519 11.47 -20.36 12.79
C GLU A 519 11.85 -18.97 12.24
N ALA A 520 13.13 -18.59 12.32
CA ALA A 520 13.64 -17.34 11.77
C ALA A 520 13.56 -17.29 10.23
N CYS A 521 13.78 -18.40 9.51
CA CYS A 521 13.57 -18.47 8.06
C CYS A 521 12.09 -18.37 7.68
N HIS A 522 11.20 -18.99 8.46
CA HIS A 522 9.75 -18.92 8.23
C HIS A 522 9.25 -17.48 8.35
N PHE A 523 9.76 -16.75 9.34
CA PHE A 523 9.42 -15.34 9.58
C PHE A 523 10.13 -14.36 8.61
N GLY A 524 11.46 -14.40 8.57
CA GLY A 524 12.30 -13.44 7.85
C GLY A 524 12.57 -13.78 6.38
N GLY A 525 12.16 -14.96 5.91
CA GLY A 525 12.41 -15.47 4.57
C GLY A 525 13.67 -16.36 4.48
N ALA A 526 13.77 -17.15 3.40
CA ALA A 526 14.86 -18.12 3.21
C ALA A 526 16.27 -17.48 3.16
N ALA A 527 16.35 -16.19 2.83
CA ALA A 527 17.62 -15.47 2.73
C ALA A 527 18.21 -15.09 4.10
N VAL A 528 17.48 -15.21 5.22
CA VAL A 528 17.94 -14.74 6.55
C VAL A 528 19.35 -15.23 6.89
N PHE A 529 19.66 -16.50 6.63
CA PHE A 529 20.98 -17.07 6.95
C PHE A 529 21.97 -17.09 5.76
N SER A 530 21.63 -16.49 4.62
CA SER A 530 22.47 -16.50 3.42
C SER A 530 23.53 -15.39 3.44
N GLY A 531 24.82 -15.64 3.72
CA GLY A 531 25.86 -14.59 3.61
C GLY A 531 26.17 -13.79 4.89
N GLY A 532 26.30 -14.46 6.04
CA GLY A 532 27.00 -13.95 7.23
C GLY A 532 26.22 -13.02 8.17
N ASN A 533 25.39 -12.10 7.67
CA ASN A 533 24.65 -11.13 8.50
C ASN A 533 23.17 -11.53 8.74
N TRP A 534 22.96 -12.64 9.45
CA TRP A 534 21.60 -13.09 9.76
C TRP A 534 20.95 -12.27 10.88
N GLN A 535 21.76 -11.78 11.83
CA GLN A 535 21.29 -10.97 12.97
C GLN A 535 20.62 -9.69 12.48
N GLY A 536 21.30 -8.94 11.62
CA GLY A 536 20.77 -7.69 11.07
C GLY A 536 19.50 -7.93 10.24
N ARG A 537 19.48 -8.96 9.39
CA ARG A 537 18.32 -9.25 8.54
C ARG A 537 17.10 -9.70 9.33
N LEU A 538 17.28 -10.56 10.34
CA LEU A 538 16.19 -10.97 11.21
C LEU A 538 15.67 -9.78 12.04
N PHE A 539 16.57 -8.89 12.46
CA PHE A 539 16.20 -7.69 13.21
C PHE A 539 15.38 -6.70 12.36
N GLU A 540 15.80 -6.41 11.12
CA GLU A 540 15.02 -5.56 10.21
C GLU A 540 13.66 -6.21 9.87
N ALA A 541 13.61 -7.55 9.74
CA ALA A 541 12.35 -8.26 9.58
C ALA A 541 11.42 -8.06 10.78
N LEU A 542 11.95 -8.17 12.00
CA LEU A 542 11.22 -7.90 13.25
C LEU A 542 10.72 -6.45 13.32
N ALA A 543 11.59 -5.48 13.01
CA ALA A 543 11.25 -4.07 13.07
C ALA A 543 10.13 -3.72 12.08
N GLU A 544 10.23 -4.18 10.84
CA GLU A 544 9.17 -4.00 9.84
C GLU A 544 7.85 -4.65 10.28
N ALA A 545 7.91 -5.87 10.81
CA ALA A 545 6.73 -6.59 11.30
C ALA A 545 6.02 -5.84 12.44
N VAL A 546 6.77 -5.28 13.38
CA VAL A 546 6.25 -4.43 14.45
C VAL A 546 5.60 -3.17 13.88
N GLU A 547 6.20 -2.55 12.86
CA GLU A 547 5.65 -1.35 12.23
C GLU A 547 4.34 -1.64 11.49
N VAL A 548 4.36 -2.60 10.58
CA VAL A 548 3.22 -3.02 9.77
C VAL A 548 2.06 -3.48 10.66
N THR A 549 2.33 -4.25 11.71
CA THR A 549 1.27 -4.75 12.60
C THR A 549 0.53 -3.61 13.29
N ALA A 550 1.22 -2.56 13.75
CA ALA A 550 0.50 -1.46 14.40
C ALA A 550 -0.31 -0.61 13.42
N VAL A 551 0.20 -0.39 12.20
CA VAL A 551 -0.53 0.36 11.18
C VAL A 551 -1.78 -0.42 10.76
N GLN A 552 -1.63 -1.70 10.45
CA GLN A 552 -2.74 -2.52 9.95
C GLN A 552 -3.80 -2.82 11.01
N ARG A 553 -3.40 -2.94 12.30
CA ARG A 553 -4.32 -3.33 13.38
C ARG A 553 -4.64 -2.20 14.35
N GLY A 554 -4.13 -0.99 14.13
CA GLY A 554 -4.32 0.16 15.03
C GLY A 554 -3.83 -0.08 16.46
N VAL A 555 -2.75 -0.86 16.63
CA VAL A 555 -2.25 -1.27 17.97
C VAL A 555 -1.39 -0.16 18.57
N GLU A 556 -1.66 0.20 19.82
CA GLU A 556 -0.89 1.20 20.56
C GLU A 556 0.61 0.86 20.67
N ARG A 557 1.44 1.91 20.68
CA ARG A 557 2.88 1.79 20.95
C ARG A 557 3.18 1.89 22.44
N TRP A 558 4.23 1.23 22.88
CA TRP A 558 4.68 1.21 24.27
C TRP A 558 6.18 1.47 24.40
N GLN A 559 6.54 2.19 25.45
CA GLN A 559 7.91 2.30 25.92
C GLN A 559 7.98 2.39 27.46
N PRO A 560 9.05 1.89 28.10
CA PRO A 560 9.21 1.99 29.54
C PRO A 560 9.18 3.44 30.04
N GLY A 561 8.47 3.68 31.16
CA GLY A 561 8.43 4.99 31.81
C GLY A 561 7.45 6.00 31.23
N VAL A 562 6.71 5.65 30.17
CA VAL A 562 5.59 6.46 29.65
C VAL A 562 4.29 5.72 29.97
N THR A 563 3.51 6.25 30.91
CA THR A 563 2.12 5.84 31.09
C THR A 563 1.32 6.31 29.88
N ALA A 564 0.63 5.38 29.20
CA ALA A 564 -0.33 5.77 28.18
C ALA A 564 -1.40 6.69 28.81
N PRO A 565 -1.93 7.68 28.06
CA PRO A 565 -3.08 8.43 28.54
C PRO A 565 -4.23 7.43 28.70
N ALA A 566 -4.77 7.29 29.91
CA ALA A 566 -6.07 6.67 30.07
C ALA A 566 -7.06 7.51 29.25
N VAL A 567 -7.69 6.91 28.25
CA VAL A 567 -8.74 7.55 27.48
C VAL A 567 -9.97 7.63 28.38
N ASP A 568 -10.03 8.67 29.21
CA ASP A 568 -11.15 8.98 30.09
C ASP A 568 -12.14 9.84 29.28
N LEU A 569 -12.93 9.18 28.43
CA LEU A 569 -13.91 9.81 27.51
C LEU A 569 -14.97 10.64 28.23
N GLU A 570 -15.09 10.56 29.56
CA GLU A 570 -16.08 11.31 30.35
C GLU A 570 -15.56 12.67 30.86
N ARG A 571 -14.24 12.90 30.98
CA ARG A 571 -13.70 14.20 31.44
C ARG A 571 -13.54 15.24 30.34
N ALA A 572 -13.50 14.84 29.07
CA ALA A 572 -13.39 15.76 27.94
C ALA A 572 -14.69 16.55 27.66
N ALA A 573 -15.85 16.08 28.15
CA ALA A 573 -17.13 16.77 27.99
C ALA A 573 -17.41 17.82 29.08
N ALA A 574 -16.71 17.76 30.23
CA ALA A 574 -16.99 18.62 31.38
C ALA A 574 -16.11 19.88 31.48
N ALA A 575 -15.11 20.06 30.60
CA ALA A 575 -14.16 21.17 30.68
C ALA A 575 -14.57 22.43 29.87
N VAL A 576 -15.79 22.50 29.34
CA VAL A 576 -16.29 23.66 28.56
C VAL A 576 -17.15 24.63 29.41
N ALA A 577 -17.26 24.44 30.73
CA ALA A 577 -18.01 25.37 31.57
C ALA A 577 -17.37 25.61 32.94
N GLY A 578 -16.79 26.79 33.15
CA GLY A 578 -16.47 27.29 34.50
C GLY A 578 -15.63 28.58 34.51
N PRO A 579 -15.88 29.56 35.42
CA PRO A 579 -15.57 30.97 35.21
C PRO A 579 -14.35 31.53 35.97
N ALA A 580 -13.85 32.65 35.45
CA ALA A 580 -13.23 33.84 36.04
C ALA A 580 -12.24 33.75 37.25
N ASP A 581 -11.08 34.39 37.02
CA ASP A 581 -10.14 35.06 37.95
C ASP A 581 -9.38 34.26 39.02
N ARG A 582 -8.07 34.03 38.75
CA ARG A 582 -6.92 34.72 39.39
C ARG A 582 -5.56 34.26 38.80
N PRO A 583 -4.50 35.09 38.85
CA PRO A 583 -3.30 34.92 38.04
C PRO A 583 -2.24 34.04 38.71
N ALA A 584 -1.54 33.23 37.92
CA ALA A 584 -0.30 32.55 38.31
C ALA A 584 0.75 32.79 37.21
N GLU A 585 2.00 32.98 37.66
CA GLU A 585 3.14 33.55 36.94
C GLU A 585 3.49 32.88 35.60
N ALA A 586 3.88 33.73 34.64
CA ALA A 586 4.29 33.35 33.30
C ALA A 586 5.63 32.60 33.30
N ALA A 587 5.61 31.35 32.84
CA ALA A 587 6.78 30.68 32.28
C ALA A 587 7.19 31.36 30.96
N PRO A 588 8.49 31.38 30.58
CA PRO A 588 8.93 32.05 29.36
C PRO A 588 8.23 31.42 28.14
N ALA A 589 7.58 32.26 27.35
CA ALA A 589 6.85 31.84 26.16
C ALA A 589 7.82 31.22 25.15
N GLY A 590 7.64 29.93 24.86
CA GLY A 590 8.26 29.30 23.70
C GLY A 590 7.82 29.97 22.40
N PRO A 591 8.50 29.66 21.27
CA PRO A 591 8.19 30.25 19.98
C PRO A 591 6.73 30.01 19.59
N VAL A 592 6.06 31.05 19.09
CA VAL A 592 4.65 30.96 18.68
C VAL A 592 4.55 30.15 17.40
N VAL A 593 3.80 29.05 17.44
CA VAL A 593 3.51 28.18 16.30
C VAL A 593 2.02 28.23 16.03
N VAL A 594 1.62 28.44 14.77
CA VAL A 594 0.21 28.55 14.34
C VAL A 594 -0.03 27.75 13.07
N GLU A 595 -1.27 27.37 12.82
CA GLU A 595 -1.68 26.69 11.59
C GLU A 595 -1.71 27.67 10.41
N ASP A 596 -2.23 28.89 10.61
CA ASP A 596 -2.37 29.89 9.55
C ASP A 596 -2.05 31.32 10.03
N PRO A 597 -0.85 31.86 9.75
CA PRO A 597 -0.52 33.25 10.06
C PRO A 597 -1.07 34.20 8.98
N PRO A 598 -1.30 35.49 9.31
CA PRO A 598 -1.77 36.47 8.32
C PRO A 598 -0.92 36.46 7.05
N VAL A 599 -1.56 36.36 5.88
CA VAL A 599 -0.87 36.22 4.57
C VAL A 599 0.21 37.28 4.33
N ARG A 600 -0.04 38.52 4.78
CA ARG A 600 0.92 39.64 4.68
C ARG A 600 2.17 39.51 5.56
N GLU A 601 2.12 38.62 6.55
CA GLU A 601 3.19 38.38 7.53
C GLU A 601 4.00 37.11 7.22
N ARG A 602 3.50 36.26 6.30
CA ARG A 602 4.23 35.11 5.76
C ARG A 602 5.52 35.59 5.07
N TYR A 603 6.66 35.03 5.51
CA TYR A 603 8.02 35.42 5.10
C TYR A 603 8.39 36.87 5.43
N VAL A 604 7.67 37.51 6.35
CA VAL A 604 8.05 38.79 6.98
C VAL A 604 8.40 38.57 8.45
N THR A 605 7.51 37.86 9.17
CA THR A 605 7.71 37.44 10.56
C THR A 605 7.49 35.94 10.76
N TRP A 606 6.93 35.23 9.77
CA TRP A 606 6.63 33.79 9.86
C TRP A 606 7.34 32.99 8.77
N VAL A 607 7.79 31.79 9.09
CA VAL A 607 8.26 30.79 8.10
C VAL A 607 7.54 29.46 8.28
N PRO A 608 7.44 28.63 7.23
CA PRO A 608 6.96 27.26 7.37
C PRO A 608 7.76 26.50 8.43
N PHE A 609 7.05 25.80 9.32
CA PHE A 609 7.64 25.02 10.40
C PHE A 609 7.37 23.54 10.21
N TYR A 610 8.44 22.76 10.12
CA TYR A 610 8.38 21.34 9.86
C TYR A 610 8.75 20.55 11.12
N THR A 611 7.81 19.73 11.60
CA THR A 611 8.11 18.68 12.56
C THR A 611 8.59 17.46 11.78
N VAL A 612 9.69 16.83 12.23
CA VAL A 612 10.38 15.76 11.49
C VAL A 612 9.45 14.56 11.20
N GLU A 613 8.37 14.39 11.96
CA GLU A 613 7.34 13.36 11.72
C GLU A 613 6.30 13.74 10.64
N ALA A 614 5.95 15.03 10.48
CA ALA A 614 4.98 15.48 9.46
C ALA A 614 5.64 15.75 8.09
N ALA A 615 6.92 16.11 8.08
CA ALA A 615 7.64 16.54 6.88
C ALA A 615 8.16 15.39 5.99
N ALA A 616 8.07 14.14 6.46
CA ALA A 616 8.60 12.97 5.76
C ALA A 616 7.78 12.53 4.53
N GLY A 617 6.63 13.16 4.25
CA GLY A 617 5.80 12.87 3.08
C GLY A 617 6.19 13.61 1.80
N GLN A 618 6.66 14.85 1.88
CA GLN A 618 6.91 15.71 0.71
C GLN A 618 7.81 16.91 1.08
N PHE A 619 9.13 16.71 1.12
CA PHE A 619 10.08 17.84 1.09
C PHE A 619 10.47 18.11 -0.37
N GLY A 620 9.61 18.82 -1.10
CA GLY A 620 9.86 19.29 -2.45
C GLY A 620 10.09 20.80 -2.45
N LEU A 621 11.35 21.24 -2.49
CA LEU A 621 11.70 22.65 -2.68
C LEU A 621 11.94 22.98 -4.16
N ASP A 622 11.17 22.36 -5.06
CA ASP A 622 11.19 22.67 -6.49
C ASP A 622 9.92 23.45 -6.86
N GLN A 623 9.89 24.73 -6.46
CA GLN A 623 8.84 25.73 -6.73
C GLN A 623 7.40 25.39 -6.27
N PRO A 624 6.59 26.37 -5.86
CA PRO A 624 5.23 26.12 -5.40
C PRO A 624 4.33 25.75 -6.60
N THR A 625 4.12 24.45 -6.82
CA THR A 625 2.88 23.99 -7.45
C THR A 625 1.76 24.21 -6.44
N THR A 626 0.80 25.05 -6.81
CA THR A 626 -0.37 25.42 -6.02
C THR A 626 -1.20 24.19 -5.63
N SER A 627 -0.96 23.61 -4.45
CA SER A 627 -1.96 22.84 -3.70
C SER A 627 -1.62 22.44 -2.25
N ASP A 628 -0.38 22.55 -1.76
CA ASP A 628 -0.07 22.10 -0.39
C ASP A 628 0.43 23.25 0.49
N GLU A 629 -0.47 23.83 1.32
CA GLU A 629 -0.06 24.75 2.37
C GLU A 629 0.65 23.95 3.49
N PRO A 630 1.77 24.47 4.06
CA PRO A 630 2.47 23.80 5.14
C PRO A 630 1.56 23.73 6.38
N SER A 631 1.53 22.58 7.02
CA SER A 631 0.62 22.29 8.15
C SER A 631 0.88 23.14 9.41
N LEU A 632 2.01 23.86 9.50
CA LEU A 632 2.38 24.72 10.63
C LEU A 632 3.34 25.85 10.20
N TRP A 633 3.27 26.99 10.87
CA TRP A 633 4.17 28.15 10.75
C TRP A 633 4.73 28.55 12.11
N VAL A 634 5.98 29.03 12.15
CA VAL A 634 6.63 29.54 13.37
C VAL A 634 7.03 31.00 13.21
N GLU A 635 6.81 31.78 14.26
CA GLU A 635 7.24 33.17 14.32
C GLU A 635 8.76 33.24 14.49
N ILE A 636 9.44 33.97 13.61
CA ILE A 636 10.88 34.22 13.64
C ILE A 636 11.12 35.71 13.83
N ARG A 637 11.75 36.06 14.96
CA ARG A 637 12.14 37.45 15.27
C ARG A 637 13.64 37.64 15.07
N GLY A 638 14.04 38.80 14.57
CA GLY A 638 15.46 39.19 14.44
C GLY A 638 16.19 38.68 13.19
N HIS A 639 15.48 38.04 12.25
CA HIS A 639 16.04 37.61 10.96
C HIS A 639 15.29 38.26 9.79
N ARG A 640 16.01 38.62 8.72
CA ARG A 640 15.38 39.02 7.46
C ARG A 640 14.96 37.76 6.70
N LEU A 641 13.66 37.56 6.60
CA LEU A 641 13.06 36.36 6.01
C LEU A 641 12.89 36.48 4.49
N SER A 642 12.85 35.32 3.82
CA SER A 642 12.62 35.19 2.38
C SER A 642 11.88 33.88 2.09
N LYS A 643 11.27 33.78 0.90
CA LYS A 643 10.38 32.66 0.52
C LYS A 643 11.07 31.29 0.46
N ASP A 644 12.38 31.28 0.36
CA ASP A 644 13.26 30.10 0.37
C ASP A 644 13.63 29.63 1.79
N MET A 645 13.14 30.30 2.85
CA MET A 645 13.43 29.93 4.23
C MET A 645 12.35 29.06 4.87
N PHE A 646 12.78 28.17 5.76
CA PHE A 646 11.94 27.31 6.56
C PHE A 646 12.61 26.97 7.89
N ALA A 647 11.83 26.54 8.88
CA ALA A 647 12.33 26.16 10.19
C ALA A 647 12.00 24.70 10.53
N LEU A 648 12.86 24.08 11.34
CA LEU A 648 12.67 22.72 11.84
C LEU A 648 13.32 22.56 13.21
N ARG A 649 12.80 21.62 14.00
CA ARG A 649 13.40 21.24 15.28
C ARG A 649 14.53 20.25 15.03
N VAL A 650 15.76 20.62 15.40
CA VAL A 650 16.93 19.74 15.38
C VAL A 650 17.02 19.02 16.72
N VAL A 651 17.19 17.70 16.65
CA VAL A 651 17.34 16.82 17.82
C VAL A 651 18.68 16.09 17.67
N GLY A 652 19.42 15.92 18.75
CA GLY A 652 20.76 15.37 18.79
C GLY A 652 21.81 16.36 19.31
N HIS A 653 22.91 15.81 19.82
CA HIS A 653 24.01 16.53 20.46
C HIS A 653 25.24 16.65 19.55
N SER A 654 25.24 16.06 18.34
CA SER A 654 26.40 16.08 17.44
C SER A 654 26.80 17.47 16.91
N MET A 655 25.93 18.46 17.00
CA MET A 655 26.18 19.84 16.54
C MET A 655 26.39 20.85 17.69
N GLU A 656 26.50 20.35 18.92
CA GLU A 656 26.83 21.17 20.09
C GLU A 656 28.28 21.71 20.04
N PRO A 657 28.56 22.89 20.64
CA PRO A 657 27.62 23.76 21.36
C PRO A 657 26.83 24.71 20.44
N ARG A 658 27.09 24.68 19.12
CA ARG A 658 26.53 25.66 18.18
C ARG A 658 25.04 25.47 17.93
N ILE A 659 24.58 24.22 17.94
CA ILE A 659 23.17 23.85 17.86
C ILE A 659 22.89 22.91 19.04
N PRO A 660 22.35 23.43 20.16
CA PRO A 660 21.90 22.62 21.28
C PRO A 660 20.79 21.64 20.90
N ASP A 661 20.70 20.50 21.59
CA ASP A 661 19.60 19.56 21.41
C ASP A 661 18.23 20.22 21.59
N GLY A 662 17.29 19.91 20.70
CA GLY A 662 15.93 20.43 20.70
C GLY A 662 15.77 21.84 20.09
N SER A 663 16.85 22.48 19.62
CA SER A 663 16.81 23.83 19.03
C SER A 663 15.92 23.91 17.79
N ILE A 664 15.14 24.99 17.68
CA ILE A 664 14.51 25.34 16.40
C ILE A 664 15.54 26.05 15.54
N CYS A 665 15.83 25.47 14.39
CA CYS A 665 16.84 25.94 13.48
C CYS A 665 16.20 26.47 12.19
N LEU A 666 16.64 27.65 11.76
CA LEU A 666 16.23 28.28 10.53
C LEU A 666 17.16 27.85 9.39
N PHE A 667 16.59 27.46 8.26
CA PHE A 667 17.31 27.03 7.06
C PHE A 667 16.90 27.85 5.85
N ARG A 668 17.80 27.93 4.87
CA ARG A 668 17.58 28.53 3.55
C ARG A 668 17.79 27.48 2.46
N GLY A 669 16.77 27.24 1.63
CA GLY A 669 16.78 26.29 0.51
C GLY A 669 16.88 26.97 -0.87
N GLY A 670 16.57 26.22 -1.93
CA GLY A 670 16.49 26.76 -3.31
C GLY A 670 17.84 27.20 -3.92
N ASP A 671 17.80 28.24 -4.76
CA ASP A 671 18.96 28.76 -5.51
C ASP A 671 20.13 29.23 -4.62
N ALA A 672 19.90 29.48 -3.32
CA ALA A 672 20.95 29.79 -2.35
C ALA A 672 21.90 28.62 -2.05
N LEU A 673 21.55 27.41 -2.51
CA LEU A 673 22.42 26.23 -2.50
C LEU A 673 23.36 26.16 -3.71
N ALA A 674 23.28 27.11 -4.65
CA ALA A 674 24.20 27.23 -5.78
C ALA A 674 25.60 27.68 -5.32
N GLY A 675 26.64 27.07 -5.89
CA GLY A 675 28.04 27.34 -5.54
C GLY A 675 28.65 26.32 -4.59
N SER A 676 29.81 26.64 -4.02
CA SER A 676 30.54 25.72 -3.13
C SER A 676 29.76 25.45 -1.84
N ARG A 677 29.71 24.19 -1.45
CA ARG A 677 29.08 23.68 -0.22
C ARG A 677 30.11 23.42 0.89
N GLN A 678 31.39 23.61 0.58
CA GLN A 678 32.52 23.31 1.45
C GLN A 678 32.44 24.11 2.76
N ASP A 679 32.55 23.39 3.88
CA ASP A 679 32.56 23.87 5.26
C ASP A 679 31.30 24.60 5.73
N ARG A 680 30.18 24.44 5.01
CA ARG A 680 28.86 24.97 5.40
C ARG A 680 28.10 23.95 6.25
N ILE A 681 27.29 24.43 7.19
CA ILE A 681 26.37 23.57 7.96
C ILE A 681 25.12 23.37 7.13
N LEU A 682 24.86 22.12 6.72
CA LEU A 682 23.78 21.79 5.80
C LEU A 682 22.81 20.78 6.42
N LEU A 683 21.53 20.97 6.14
CA LEU A 683 20.51 19.93 6.25
C LEU A 683 20.59 19.06 5.00
N VAL A 684 20.87 17.78 5.20
CA VAL A 684 20.98 16.79 4.13
C VAL A 684 20.06 15.61 4.36
N GLN A 685 19.48 15.08 3.29
CA GLN A 685 18.64 13.90 3.26
C GLN A 685 19.38 12.75 2.58
N ARG A 686 19.24 11.53 3.12
CA ARG A 686 19.80 10.29 2.57
C ARG A 686 18.68 9.29 2.28
N GLN A 687 18.74 8.62 1.12
CA GLN A 687 17.73 7.64 0.71
C GLN A 687 17.97 6.21 1.26
N ASP A 688 19.19 5.88 1.67
CA ASP A 688 19.62 4.50 1.96
C ASP A 688 20.20 4.28 3.37
N LEU A 689 20.29 5.32 4.20
CA LEU A 689 20.90 5.23 5.54
C LEU A 689 20.28 6.23 6.52
N CYS A 690 19.86 5.72 7.68
CA CYS A 690 19.42 6.51 8.83
C CYS A 690 20.62 7.22 9.50
N ASP A 691 20.43 8.47 9.91
CA ASP A 691 21.36 9.17 10.79
C ASP A 691 21.61 8.32 12.07
N PRO A 692 22.87 8.06 12.46
CA PRO A 692 23.19 7.14 13.56
C PRO A 692 22.69 7.60 14.93
N GLU A 693 22.40 8.90 15.10
CA GLU A 693 22.00 9.51 16.36
C GLU A 693 20.47 9.60 16.50
N THR A 694 19.78 9.89 15.40
CA THR A 694 18.32 10.17 15.41
C THR A 694 17.49 9.09 14.73
N GLY A 695 18.09 8.23 13.90
CA GLY A 695 17.35 7.26 13.10
C GLY A 695 16.54 7.89 11.95
N ALA A 696 16.65 9.20 11.72
CA ALA A 696 15.96 9.92 10.67
C ALA A 696 16.74 9.86 9.35
N SER A 697 16.06 9.96 8.21
CA SER A 697 16.69 10.11 6.88
C SER A 697 17.34 11.49 6.66
N TYR A 698 17.40 12.33 7.70
CA TYR A 698 17.88 13.71 7.66
C TYR A 698 18.96 13.91 8.71
N THR A 699 20.01 14.67 8.38
CA THR A 699 21.04 15.08 9.33
C THR A 699 21.49 16.51 9.08
N VAL A 700 21.93 17.18 10.14
CA VAL A 700 22.56 18.51 10.08
C VAL A 700 24.03 18.34 10.43
N LYS A 701 24.92 18.65 9.49
CA LYS A 701 26.38 18.47 9.64
C LYS A 701 27.15 19.52 8.83
N VAL A 702 28.44 19.69 9.15
CA VAL A 702 29.35 20.49 8.32
C VAL A 702 29.74 19.67 7.10
N TYR A 703 29.42 20.17 5.91
CA TYR A 703 29.67 19.49 4.64
C TYR A 703 31.11 19.72 4.16
N SER A 704 31.78 18.67 3.70
CA SER A 704 33.10 18.73 3.09
C SER A 704 33.18 17.73 1.94
N SER A 705 33.84 18.06 0.83
CA SER A 705 34.01 17.13 -0.29
C SER A 705 35.41 17.20 -0.90
N THR A 706 35.98 16.05 -1.27
CA THR A 706 37.14 15.95 -2.17
C THR A 706 36.68 15.60 -3.57
N LYS A 707 37.33 16.16 -4.59
CA LYS A 707 36.97 16.00 -6.00
C LYS A 707 38.14 15.44 -6.77
N THR A 708 37.89 14.45 -7.62
CA THR A 708 38.82 13.98 -8.64
C THR A 708 38.44 14.59 -9.98
N VAL A 709 39.42 15.06 -10.74
CA VAL A 709 39.23 15.62 -12.07
C VAL A 709 39.73 14.58 -13.08
N ASP A 710 38.86 14.20 -14.01
CA ASP A 710 39.22 13.35 -15.13
C ASP A 710 40.22 14.12 -16.03
N PRO A 711 41.46 13.62 -16.20
CA PRO A 711 42.48 14.30 -16.99
C PRO A 711 42.12 14.45 -18.47
N ASP A 712 41.28 13.56 -19.01
CA ASP A 712 40.97 13.47 -20.44
C ASP A 712 39.70 14.25 -20.81
N THR A 713 38.73 14.33 -19.90
CA THR A 713 37.43 14.97 -20.16
C THR A 713 37.23 16.31 -19.44
N GLY A 714 38.05 16.61 -18.42
CA GLY A 714 37.89 17.79 -17.56
C GLY A 714 36.64 17.76 -16.67
N ALA A 715 35.88 16.65 -16.69
CA ALA A 715 34.77 16.42 -15.79
C ALA A 715 35.29 16.17 -14.37
N TRP A 716 34.57 16.67 -13.37
CA TRP A 716 34.91 16.45 -11.97
C TRP A 716 33.83 15.62 -11.30
N GLU A 717 34.24 14.63 -10.52
CA GLU A 717 33.35 13.80 -9.71
C GLU A 717 33.74 13.91 -8.23
N HIS A 718 32.76 13.73 -7.35
CA HIS A 718 33.01 13.67 -5.92
C HIS A 718 33.66 12.33 -5.57
N GLU A 719 34.95 12.35 -5.22
CA GLU A 719 35.68 11.17 -4.75
C GLU A 719 35.18 10.75 -3.36
N ARG A 720 34.89 11.74 -2.50
CA ARG A 720 34.43 11.54 -1.12
C ARG A 720 33.66 12.74 -0.61
N ILE A 721 32.53 12.50 0.06
CA ILE A 721 31.83 13.51 0.86
C ILE A 721 31.95 13.15 2.34
N THR A 722 32.31 14.12 3.16
CA THR A 722 32.41 13.97 4.62
C THR A 722 31.47 14.95 5.31
N LEU A 723 30.52 14.43 6.08
CA LEU A 723 29.62 15.20 6.93
C LEU A 723 30.15 15.18 8.37
N ARG A 724 30.74 16.29 8.80
CA ARG A 724 31.44 16.39 10.08
C ARG A 724 30.51 16.93 11.19
N PRO A 725 30.48 16.30 12.37
CA PRO A 725 29.87 16.90 13.56
C PRO A 725 30.73 18.06 14.08
N LEU A 726 30.12 18.98 14.84
CA LEU A 726 30.86 20.00 15.59
C LEU A 726 31.30 19.47 16.96
N ASN A 727 30.53 18.55 17.52
CA ASN A 727 30.86 17.88 18.76
C ASN A 727 31.85 16.74 18.49
N ARG A 728 33.05 16.83 19.06
CA ARG A 728 34.16 15.89 18.86
C ARG A 728 33.91 14.49 19.43
N ALA A 729 32.86 14.30 20.24
CA ALA A 729 32.46 12.99 20.75
C ALA A 729 31.77 12.11 19.69
N PHE A 730 31.49 12.66 18.51
CA PHE A 730 30.79 11.97 17.43
C PHE A 730 31.72 11.79 16.22
N GLU A 731 31.62 10.64 15.57
CA GLU A 731 32.41 10.34 14.37
C GLU A 731 31.82 11.02 13.12
N PRO A 732 32.67 11.48 12.18
CA PRO A 732 32.21 11.95 10.87
C PRO A 732 31.52 10.87 10.05
N ILE A 733 30.49 11.25 9.29
CA ILE A 733 29.88 10.36 8.30
C ILE A 733 30.63 10.54 6.98
N VAL A 734 31.25 9.48 6.47
CA VAL A 734 32.03 9.48 5.22
C VAL A 734 31.25 8.70 4.16
N LEU A 735 31.08 9.31 2.98
CA LEU A 735 30.42 8.73 1.82
C LEU A 735 31.44 8.55 0.70
N ASP A 736 31.46 7.35 0.12
CA ASP A 736 32.24 7.02 -1.08
C ASP A 736 31.51 7.46 -2.36
N ALA A 737 32.21 7.42 -3.49
CA ALA A 737 31.70 7.86 -4.79
C ALA A 737 30.33 7.23 -5.15
N THR A 738 30.12 5.95 -4.85
CA THR A 738 28.88 5.21 -5.12
C THR A 738 27.68 5.67 -4.29
N ALA A 739 27.91 6.25 -3.11
CA ALA A 739 26.87 6.76 -2.22
C ALA A 739 26.59 8.27 -2.40
N THR A 740 27.38 8.98 -3.21
CA THR A 740 27.23 10.44 -3.38
C THR A 740 25.97 10.85 -4.17
N ASP A 741 25.54 10.02 -5.13
CA ASP A 741 24.32 10.25 -5.93
C ASP A 741 23.01 10.19 -5.13
N GLN A 742 23.09 9.70 -3.88
CA GLN A 742 21.93 9.46 -3.01
C GLN A 742 21.78 10.51 -1.90
N LEU A 743 22.64 11.53 -1.88
CA LEU A 743 22.62 12.62 -0.90
C LEU A 743 21.97 13.88 -1.49
N ARG A 744 20.82 14.27 -0.94
CA ARG A 744 20.13 15.52 -1.31
C ARG A 744 20.37 16.60 -0.26
N VAL A 745 20.90 17.75 -0.67
CA VAL A 745 21.01 18.94 0.20
C VAL A 745 19.69 19.70 0.17
N LEU A 746 19.09 19.93 1.33
CA LEU A 746 17.76 20.55 1.45
C LEU A 746 17.81 22.00 1.93
N GLY A 747 18.83 22.38 2.69
CA GLY A 747 18.99 23.76 3.14
C GLY A 747 20.30 24.03 3.84
N GLU A 748 20.74 25.28 3.82
CA GLU A 748 21.84 25.77 4.62
C GLU A 748 21.32 26.33 5.94
N PHE A 749 22.00 26.01 7.04
CA PHE A 749 21.70 26.54 8.36
C PHE A 749 21.99 28.05 8.46
N VAL A 750 20.99 28.80 8.89
CA VAL A 750 21.06 30.27 9.06
C VAL A 750 21.27 30.65 10.54
N GLY A 751 20.62 29.95 11.47
CA GLY A 751 20.72 30.23 12.90
C GLY A 751 19.78 29.40 13.77
N THR A 752 20.03 29.39 15.07
CA THR A 752 19.16 28.81 16.10
C THR A 752 18.27 29.88 16.70
N MET A 753 17.00 29.55 16.95
CA MET A 753 16.07 30.42 17.64
C MET A 753 16.14 30.19 19.16
N PRO A 754 15.99 31.24 19.98
CA PRO A 754 15.95 31.14 21.43
C PRO A 754 14.71 30.42 21.96
#